data_AF-A0A9D8B5Z2-F1
#
_entry.id   AF-A0A9D8B5Z2-F1
#
_cell.length_a   1.000
_cell.length_b   1.000
_cell.length_c   1.000
_cell.angle_alpha   90.00
_cell.angle_beta   90.00
_cell.angle_gamma   90.00
#
_symmetry.space_group_name_H-M   'P 1'
#
loop_
_entity.id
_entity.type
_entity.pdbx_description
1 polymer ?
#
loop_
_entity_poly.entity_id
_entity_poly.type
_entity_poly.pdbx_seq_one_letter_code
_entity_poly.pdbx_strand_id
1 'polypeptide(L)'
;MLLAEKSKQLYKSKLLTLPKAVSLVQSHHVIGTAMAASEPTGLMTELGRHKDRVEDVTVWVCLPLRLYDFVLQPEMAGHFFVENWFYGAPDRQVHSQGRTSYIPNNLHAAARVKLDAAGNHLDIFWGTATPPDSRGYMSLSLGLVVEKQLIEAADLVVLEINENLPWTLGDTQIHISEVDHVVENHAPLFELPIAPPADWEKAIGGYIAELIEDGSTIQLGIGGIPNAITAFLLERRDLGVHTEMFTNGMVDLYEAGVVTGKRKTLWKNKMVGAFALGTKKLYDFVNNNLAVEFQQGRVTNNPYVIGQNYKMVSVNTALQVDILGQVCSQSIGHQHYSGTGGQLDTHRGAQLSPGGRGIIALRATAKNDTLSTIVPRLTEGAGVTVPSQDVDTVVTEYGVAELKGRSIKDRMIALSKIAHPKFREWIREEAERLQIVPRLVVPGFRPSPPARRATAPGVTPDKILLGTFCDLSGPNATIGMAALRGYSAYYRHVNRWGGVHGRQIELIVEDDGFDPQRTQLAVEKLVTRDEVFAIVSPLGTITNLAVLDYLLEKQIPVISPHSGVSTWSAPLKRTYFALQPSYRVEGQLLAQYALDELAPTRVAIFAVDDQFGQESASAFREKLAAAGVSAVETITHSARVSAPDQWLAALVAGAPDVVLLSTYVKPAADLLRAAHANGFRPMWLGSYTISGPELFRLAGHAASEGVRATSYPAGPREARGEALYLRLMARDAERADETPGTHSRIGYAAAQLVVEGLRRAGENLTRDALIAALESLQDWTGGLLPPISYSATDHRGLTALALVRAINGRWVTDRGNLRLKE
;
A
#
# COMPACT_ATOMS: atom_id res chain seq x y z
N MET A 1 27.12 -30.19 -37.44
CA MET A 1 27.34 -31.65 -37.28
C MET A 1 28.67 -31.93 -36.59
N LEU A 2 29.82 -31.50 -37.14
CA LEU A 2 31.16 -31.69 -36.54
C LEU A 2 31.32 -31.13 -35.10
N LEU A 3 30.79 -29.95 -34.79
CA LEU A 3 30.89 -29.36 -33.44
C LEU A 3 30.11 -30.16 -32.38
N ALA A 4 28.91 -30.62 -32.72
CA ALA A 4 28.08 -31.43 -31.83
C ALA A 4 28.72 -32.78 -31.51
N GLU A 5 29.39 -33.39 -32.49
CA GLU A 5 30.10 -34.65 -32.30
C GLU A 5 31.34 -34.49 -31.41
N LYS A 6 32.13 -33.43 -31.63
CA LYS A 6 33.27 -33.07 -30.77
C LYS A 6 32.83 -32.80 -29.33
N SER A 7 31.74 -32.05 -29.13
CA SER A 7 31.19 -31.77 -27.81
C SER A 7 30.77 -33.05 -27.09
N LYS A 8 30.06 -33.95 -27.77
CA LYS A 8 29.66 -35.25 -27.20
C LYS A 8 30.86 -36.12 -26.80
N GLN A 9 31.91 -36.13 -27.61
CA GLN A 9 33.15 -36.86 -27.28
C GLN A 9 33.85 -36.26 -26.06
N LEU A 10 33.95 -34.93 -26.00
CA LEU A 10 34.56 -34.23 -24.87
C LEU A 10 33.78 -34.48 -23.57
N TYR A 11 32.45 -34.39 -23.60
CA TYR A 11 31.60 -34.72 -22.44
C TYR A 11 31.84 -36.15 -21.96
N LYS A 12 31.79 -37.14 -22.87
CA LYS A 12 32.04 -38.55 -22.54
C LYS A 12 33.42 -38.79 -21.93
N SER A 13 34.44 -38.06 -22.38
CA SER A 13 35.81 -38.21 -21.85
C SER A 13 35.98 -37.66 -20.43
N LYS A 14 35.07 -36.78 -19.99
CA LYS A 14 35.11 -36.12 -18.68
C LYS A 14 34.11 -36.72 -17.68
N LEU A 15 33.27 -37.66 -18.12
CA LEU A 15 32.23 -38.28 -17.32
C LEU A 15 32.82 -39.26 -16.29
N LEU A 16 32.52 -39.03 -15.03
CA LEU A 16 32.84 -39.90 -13.90
C LEU A 16 31.56 -40.42 -13.22
N THR A 17 31.69 -41.51 -12.47
CA THR A 17 30.67 -41.89 -11.48
C THR A 17 30.81 -41.02 -10.22
N LEU A 18 29.72 -40.83 -9.47
CA LEU A 18 29.74 -40.08 -8.20
C LEU A 18 30.85 -40.56 -7.24
N PRO A 19 30.99 -41.87 -6.91
CA PRO A 19 32.07 -42.32 -6.04
C PRO A 19 33.46 -42.04 -6.60
N LYS A 20 33.63 -42.08 -7.94
CA LYS A 20 34.92 -41.80 -8.57
C LYS A 20 35.26 -40.31 -8.51
N ALA A 21 34.29 -39.42 -8.73
CA ALA A 21 34.50 -37.98 -8.59
C ALA A 21 34.83 -37.61 -7.14
N VAL A 22 34.10 -38.14 -6.15
CA VAL A 22 34.38 -37.90 -4.72
C VAL A 22 35.74 -38.49 -4.30
N SER A 23 36.19 -39.58 -4.93
CA SER A 23 37.53 -40.13 -4.67
C SER A 23 38.70 -39.19 -5.01
N LEU A 24 38.46 -38.10 -5.74
CA LEU A 24 39.47 -37.08 -6.06
C LEU A 24 39.76 -36.12 -4.89
N VAL A 25 38.86 -36.03 -3.91
CA VAL A 25 39.08 -35.22 -2.69
C VAL A 25 40.23 -35.82 -1.88
N GLN A 26 41.21 -35.03 -1.46
CA GLN A 26 42.29 -35.49 -0.57
C GLN A 26 42.18 -34.79 0.79
N SER A 27 42.91 -35.28 1.79
CA SER A 27 42.98 -34.61 3.10
C SER A 27 43.45 -33.16 2.94
N HIS A 28 42.92 -32.27 3.78
CA HIS A 28 43.18 -30.82 3.77
C HIS A 28 42.70 -30.05 2.53
N HIS A 29 42.02 -30.70 1.59
CA HIS A 29 41.37 -29.98 0.49
C HIS A 29 40.27 -29.05 1.00
N VAL A 30 40.10 -27.95 0.28
CA VAL A 30 38.98 -27.04 0.39
C VAL A 30 38.04 -27.24 -0.80
N ILE A 31 36.77 -27.52 -0.50
CA ILE A 31 35.71 -27.70 -1.49
C ILE A 31 34.76 -26.52 -1.42
N GLY A 32 34.61 -25.78 -2.51
CA GLY A 32 33.59 -24.75 -2.67
C GLY A 32 32.38 -25.30 -3.40
N THR A 33 31.17 -25.08 -2.88
CA THR A 33 29.95 -25.58 -3.51
C THR A 33 29.10 -24.47 -4.12
N ALA A 34 28.36 -24.78 -5.19
CA ALA A 34 27.21 -23.98 -5.60
C ALA A 34 26.15 -23.93 -4.48
N MET A 35 25.34 -22.88 -4.49
CA MET A 35 24.43 -22.58 -3.37
C MET A 35 22.97 -22.92 -3.66
N ALA A 36 22.18 -23.05 -2.58
CA ALA A 36 20.73 -23.16 -2.62
C ALA A 36 20.20 -24.21 -3.62
N ALA A 37 19.32 -23.81 -4.54
CA ALA A 37 18.72 -24.74 -5.52
C ALA A 37 19.73 -25.33 -6.52
N SER A 38 20.96 -24.82 -6.54
CA SER A 38 22.06 -25.29 -7.42
C SER A 38 23.04 -26.23 -6.73
N GLU A 39 22.77 -26.64 -5.48
CA GLU A 39 23.58 -27.62 -4.75
C GLU A 39 23.80 -28.92 -5.57
N PRO A 40 25.04 -29.43 -5.65
CA PRO A 40 25.35 -30.72 -6.28
C PRO A 40 25.02 -31.88 -5.34
N THR A 41 23.72 -32.19 -5.26
CA THR A 41 23.16 -33.07 -4.23
C THR A 41 23.76 -34.48 -4.23
N GLY A 42 24.11 -35.02 -5.40
CA GLY A 42 24.73 -36.35 -5.51
C GLY A 42 26.14 -36.36 -4.94
N LEU A 43 26.97 -35.39 -5.33
CA LEU A 43 28.35 -35.24 -4.82
C LEU A 43 28.36 -35.02 -3.30
N MET A 44 27.49 -34.14 -2.80
CA MET A 44 27.38 -33.84 -1.37
C MET A 44 26.84 -35.03 -0.55
N THR A 45 25.90 -35.80 -1.09
CA THR A 45 25.41 -37.04 -0.44
C THR A 45 26.49 -38.12 -0.39
N GLU A 46 27.28 -38.26 -1.46
CA GLU A 46 28.31 -39.30 -1.55
C GLU A 46 29.52 -38.99 -0.66
N LEU A 47 29.85 -37.71 -0.40
CA LEU A 47 31.04 -37.27 0.35
C LEU A 47 31.23 -38.00 1.69
N GLY A 48 30.17 -38.12 2.50
CA GLY A 48 30.25 -38.73 3.83
C GLY A 48 30.68 -40.21 3.82
N ARG A 49 30.47 -40.92 2.70
CA ARG A 49 30.88 -42.33 2.54
C ARG A 49 32.37 -42.51 2.37
N HIS A 50 33.11 -41.43 2.11
CA HIS A 50 34.56 -41.44 1.90
C HIS A 50 35.35 -40.96 3.11
N LYS A 51 34.69 -40.77 4.28
CA LYS A 51 35.32 -40.22 5.49
C LYS A 51 36.62 -40.94 5.88
N ASP A 52 36.67 -42.27 5.79
CA ASP A 52 37.82 -43.08 6.25
C ASP A 52 39.09 -42.89 5.38
N ARG A 53 38.97 -42.17 4.25
CA ARG A 53 40.06 -41.90 3.31
C ARG A 53 40.69 -40.51 3.47
N VAL A 54 40.00 -39.60 4.15
CA VAL A 54 40.41 -38.18 4.21
C VAL A 54 40.30 -37.64 5.64
N GLU A 55 41.11 -36.64 5.95
CA GLU A 55 41.01 -35.87 7.18
C GLU A 55 41.02 -34.37 6.87
N ASP A 56 40.39 -33.60 7.74
CA ASP A 56 40.46 -32.13 7.74
C ASP A 56 40.09 -31.47 6.40
N VAL A 57 39.08 -31.99 5.71
CA VAL A 57 38.54 -31.40 4.49
C VAL A 57 37.58 -30.26 4.85
N THR A 58 37.82 -29.06 4.33
CA THR A 58 36.94 -27.91 4.56
C THR A 58 35.94 -27.78 3.42
N VAL A 59 34.66 -27.55 3.73
CA VAL A 59 33.59 -27.37 2.72
C VAL A 59 32.95 -26.00 2.90
N TRP A 60 33.10 -25.13 1.90
CA TRP A 60 32.46 -23.82 1.84
C TRP A 60 31.07 -23.94 1.22
N VAL A 61 30.05 -23.57 1.98
CA VAL A 61 28.65 -23.65 1.55
C VAL A 61 27.90 -22.34 1.80
N CYS A 62 26.79 -22.13 1.11
CA CYS A 62 25.87 -21.01 1.35
C CYS A 62 24.43 -21.49 1.20
N LEU A 63 23.59 -21.21 2.20
CA LEU A 63 22.16 -21.54 2.21
C LEU A 63 21.87 -23.02 1.84
N PRO A 64 22.44 -24.01 2.57
CA PRO A 64 22.16 -25.41 2.30
C PRO A 64 20.68 -25.74 2.56
N LEU A 65 19.99 -26.30 1.56
CA LEU A 65 18.57 -26.63 1.56
C LEU A 65 18.30 -28.09 1.98
N ARG A 66 19.32 -28.96 1.92
CA ARG A 66 19.22 -30.37 2.27
C ARG A 66 20.09 -30.74 3.46
N LEU A 67 19.80 -31.91 4.01
CA LEU A 67 20.53 -32.53 5.10
C LEU A 67 21.54 -33.53 4.53
N TYR A 68 22.82 -33.36 4.85
CA TYR A 68 23.90 -34.23 4.39
C TYR A 68 24.65 -34.87 5.56
N ASP A 69 24.92 -36.18 5.45
CA ASP A 69 25.54 -36.94 6.53
C ASP A 69 26.93 -36.42 6.91
N PHE A 70 27.72 -35.94 5.93
CA PHE A 70 29.07 -35.41 6.18
C PHE A 70 29.10 -34.22 7.16
N VAL A 71 27.95 -33.56 7.35
CA VAL A 71 27.77 -32.46 8.31
C VAL A 71 27.11 -32.95 9.60
N LEU A 72 26.06 -33.78 9.45
CA LEU A 72 25.17 -34.13 10.55
C LEU A 72 25.77 -35.17 11.49
N GLN A 73 26.44 -36.19 10.96
CA GLN A 73 26.83 -37.36 11.74
C GLN A 73 28.06 -37.07 12.62
N PRO A 74 28.04 -37.41 13.92
CA PRO A 74 29.16 -37.14 14.83
C PRO A 74 30.49 -37.78 14.38
N GLU A 75 30.45 -38.96 13.77
CA GLU A 75 31.62 -39.68 13.25
C GLU A 75 32.30 -39.00 12.06
N MET A 76 31.75 -37.89 11.55
CA MET A 76 32.37 -37.07 10.52
C MET A 76 33.34 -36.03 11.10
N ALA A 77 33.32 -35.82 12.42
CA ALA A 77 34.22 -34.89 13.09
C ALA A 77 35.69 -35.30 12.88
N GLY A 78 36.53 -34.33 12.52
CA GLY A 78 37.94 -34.55 12.14
C GLY A 78 38.13 -34.93 10.66
N HIS A 79 37.07 -35.35 9.97
CA HIS A 79 37.12 -35.62 8.53
C HIS A 79 36.66 -34.42 7.71
N PHE A 80 35.55 -33.80 8.13
CA PHE A 80 34.96 -32.67 7.42
C PHE A 80 34.67 -31.51 8.37
N PHE A 81 34.90 -30.28 7.89
CA PHE A 81 34.50 -29.05 8.56
C PHE A 81 33.76 -28.13 7.60
N VAL A 82 32.63 -27.58 8.02
CA VAL A 82 31.83 -26.67 7.18
C VAL A 82 32.13 -25.22 7.54
N GLU A 83 32.44 -24.40 6.55
CA GLU A 83 32.38 -22.95 6.68
C GLU A 83 31.22 -22.43 5.84
N ASN A 84 30.29 -21.72 6.46
CA ASN A 84 29.01 -21.38 5.84
C ASN A 84 28.72 -19.88 5.88
N TRP A 85 28.40 -19.30 4.71
CA TRP A 85 28.00 -17.89 4.58
C TRP A 85 26.55 -17.60 4.99
N PHE A 86 25.69 -18.62 5.06
CA PHE A 86 24.28 -18.49 5.43
C PHE A 86 23.72 -19.81 5.99
N TYR A 87 23.46 -19.85 7.30
CA TYR A 87 23.00 -21.05 8.00
C TYR A 87 21.59 -21.47 7.61
N GLY A 88 21.44 -22.77 7.33
CA GLY A 88 20.18 -23.47 7.23
C GLY A 88 19.78 -24.14 8.55
N ALA A 89 18.74 -24.97 8.50
CA ALA A 89 18.38 -25.85 9.61
C ALA A 89 19.50 -26.80 10.06
N PRO A 90 20.25 -27.48 9.16
CA PRO A 90 21.34 -28.37 9.57
C PRO A 90 22.43 -27.66 10.37
N ASP A 91 22.87 -26.47 9.95
CA ASP A 91 23.97 -25.76 10.61
C ASP A 91 23.64 -25.40 12.05
N ARG A 92 22.39 -24.95 12.29
CA ARG A 92 21.90 -24.65 13.64
C ARG A 92 21.93 -25.87 14.56
N GLN A 93 21.77 -27.08 14.02
CA GLN A 93 21.80 -28.31 14.79
C GLN A 93 23.23 -28.72 15.19
N VAL A 94 24.23 -28.41 14.36
CA VAL A 94 25.60 -28.92 14.52
C VAL A 94 26.63 -27.88 14.96
N HIS A 95 26.32 -26.58 14.91
CA HIS A 95 27.24 -25.51 15.31
C HIS A 95 27.79 -25.70 16.73
N SER A 96 26.93 -25.97 17.71
CA SER A 96 27.36 -26.20 19.10
C SER A 96 28.19 -27.48 19.29
N GLN A 97 28.28 -28.31 18.25
CA GLN A 97 29.05 -29.55 18.24
C GLN A 97 30.39 -29.38 17.52
N GLY A 98 30.74 -28.17 17.08
CA GLY A 98 32.04 -27.84 16.49
C GLY A 98 32.24 -28.31 15.04
N ARG A 99 31.16 -28.59 14.30
CA ARG A 99 31.25 -29.11 12.90
C ARG A 99 30.99 -28.06 11.82
N THR A 100 30.55 -26.85 12.19
CA THR A 100 30.32 -25.75 11.25
C THR A 100 30.68 -24.41 11.88
N SER A 101 31.15 -23.46 11.08
CA SER A 101 31.40 -22.08 11.47
C SER A 101 30.83 -21.10 10.44
N TYR A 102 30.46 -19.91 10.90
CA TYR A 102 29.87 -18.87 10.05
C TYR A 102 30.95 -17.99 9.42
N ILE A 103 30.76 -17.62 8.16
CA ILE A 103 31.59 -16.66 7.43
C ILE A 103 30.82 -15.32 7.32
N PRO A 104 31.16 -14.29 8.13
CA PRO A 104 30.57 -12.97 8.00
C PRO A 104 30.88 -12.34 6.64
N ASN A 105 29.87 -11.84 5.94
CA ASN A 105 30.06 -11.29 4.60
C ASN A 105 29.03 -10.19 4.26
N ASN A 106 29.31 -9.47 3.17
CA ASN A 106 28.31 -8.83 2.34
C ASN A 106 28.24 -9.63 1.04
N LEU A 107 27.04 -9.96 0.56
CA LEU A 107 26.88 -10.95 -0.50
C LEU A 107 27.57 -10.55 -1.80
N HIS A 108 27.59 -9.25 -2.15
CA HIS A 108 28.29 -8.78 -3.35
C HIS A 108 29.80 -9.05 -3.34
N ALA A 109 30.40 -9.31 -2.17
CA ALA A 109 31.83 -9.54 -2.00
C ALA A 109 32.16 -10.92 -1.44
N ALA A 110 31.16 -11.80 -1.23
CA ALA A 110 31.30 -13.04 -0.47
C ALA A 110 32.43 -13.96 -1.00
N ALA A 111 32.39 -14.28 -2.31
CA ALA A 111 33.41 -15.14 -2.92
C ALA A 111 34.79 -14.47 -2.91
N ARG A 112 34.89 -13.23 -3.42
CA ARG A 112 36.16 -12.49 -3.52
C ARG A 112 36.88 -12.40 -2.18
N VAL A 113 36.20 -11.96 -1.12
CA VAL A 113 36.83 -11.75 0.19
C VAL A 113 37.27 -13.08 0.81
N LYS A 114 36.50 -14.16 0.62
CA LYS A 114 36.90 -15.48 1.12
C LYS A 114 38.09 -16.04 0.35
N LEU A 115 38.09 -15.90 -0.98
CA LEU A 115 39.22 -16.29 -1.83
C LEU A 115 40.47 -15.48 -1.46
N ASP A 116 40.38 -14.16 -1.31
CA ASP A 116 41.50 -13.31 -0.87
C ASP A 116 42.11 -13.83 0.46
N ALA A 117 41.27 -14.19 1.43
CA ALA A 117 41.70 -14.74 2.72
C ALA A 117 42.31 -16.16 2.60
N ALA A 118 41.96 -16.90 1.56
CA ALA A 118 42.48 -18.23 1.25
C ALA A 118 43.69 -18.19 0.27
N GLY A 119 44.27 -17.02 0.00
CA GLY A 119 45.40 -16.90 -0.94
C GLY A 119 44.99 -16.96 -2.41
N ASN A 120 43.73 -16.64 -2.72
CA ASN A 120 43.11 -16.68 -4.04
C ASN A 120 43.21 -18.06 -4.71
N HIS A 121 42.98 -19.10 -3.91
CA HIS A 121 43.07 -20.51 -4.30
C HIS A 121 41.90 -21.30 -3.74
N LEU A 122 41.45 -22.30 -4.50
CA LEU A 122 40.45 -23.29 -4.11
C LEU A 122 40.84 -24.64 -4.72
N ASP A 123 40.87 -25.73 -3.94
CA ASP A 123 41.26 -27.03 -4.49
C ASP A 123 40.19 -27.58 -5.44
N ILE A 124 38.92 -27.55 -5.02
CA ILE A 124 37.83 -28.14 -5.78
C ILE A 124 36.59 -27.26 -5.75
N PHE A 125 35.99 -27.00 -6.91
CA PHE A 125 34.62 -26.49 -7.01
C PHE A 125 33.64 -27.60 -7.41
N TRP A 126 32.54 -27.71 -6.67
CA TRP A 126 31.40 -28.56 -7.00
C TRP A 126 30.16 -27.72 -7.28
N GLY A 127 29.56 -27.89 -8.45
CA GLY A 127 28.31 -27.21 -8.81
C GLY A 127 27.38 -28.08 -9.62
N THR A 128 26.25 -27.51 -10.04
CA THR A 128 25.33 -28.18 -10.97
C THR A 128 25.26 -27.45 -12.29
N ALA A 129 24.91 -28.18 -13.35
CA ALA A 129 24.60 -27.59 -14.63
C ALA A 129 23.58 -28.42 -15.42
N THR A 130 22.95 -27.77 -16.39
CA THR A 130 22.17 -28.45 -17.43
C THR A 130 23.06 -29.33 -18.33
N PRO A 131 22.50 -30.31 -19.06
CA PRO A 131 23.23 -31.01 -20.10
C PRO A 131 23.78 -30.04 -21.18
N PRO A 132 24.93 -30.36 -21.81
CA PRO A 132 25.50 -29.49 -22.83
C PRO A 132 24.62 -29.39 -24.08
N ASP A 133 24.53 -28.18 -24.64
CA ASP A 133 23.93 -27.94 -25.94
C ASP A 133 24.79 -28.50 -27.09
N SER A 134 24.29 -28.40 -28.33
CA SER A 134 25.01 -28.88 -29.51
C SER A 134 26.37 -28.23 -29.78
N ARG A 135 26.72 -27.16 -29.06
CA ARG A 135 27.99 -26.44 -29.15
C ARG A 135 28.88 -26.68 -27.93
N GLY A 136 28.42 -27.45 -26.94
CA GLY A 136 29.17 -27.76 -25.72
C GLY A 136 28.99 -26.77 -24.58
N TYR A 137 28.05 -25.82 -24.69
CA TYR A 137 27.70 -24.95 -23.57
C TYR A 137 26.71 -25.62 -22.64
N MET A 138 26.90 -25.42 -21.35
CA MET A 138 25.97 -25.76 -20.29
C MET A 138 25.53 -24.47 -19.61
N SER A 139 24.39 -24.50 -18.94
CA SER A 139 23.90 -23.44 -18.06
C SER A 139 24.06 -23.83 -16.59
N LEU A 140 24.70 -22.97 -15.79
CA LEU A 140 24.76 -23.04 -14.31
C LEU A 140 23.38 -22.83 -13.64
N SER A 141 22.38 -22.47 -14.44
CA SER A 141 20.96 -22.53 -14.08
C SER A 141 20.54 -21.60 -12.94
N LEU A 142 20.26 -22.14 -11.75
CA LEU A 142 19.49 -21.46 -10.71
C LEU A 142 20.32 -20.57 -9.78
N GLY A 143 21.66 -20.52 -9.89
CA GLY A 143 22.52 -19.75 -8.99
C GLY A 143 23.83 -19.25 -9.60
N LEU A 144 24.14 -17.98 -9.36
CA LEU A 144 25.36 -17.28 -9.80
C LEU A 144 25.93 -16.33 -8.73
N VAL A 145 25.61 -16.54 -7.46
CA VAL A 145 26.06 -15.64 -6.40
C VAL A 145 27.57 -15.70 -6.22
N VAL A 146 28.12 -16.92 -6.12
CA VAL A 146 29.55 -17.18 -5.87
C VAL A 146 30.18 -18.07 -6.96
N GLU A 147 29.36 -18.81 -7.69
CA GLU A 147 29.73 -19.97 -8.51
C GLU A 147 30.84 -19.65 -9.52
N LYS A 148 30.65 -18.62 -10.36
CA LYS A 148 31.66 -18.28 -11.38
C LYS A 148 32.99 -17.86 -10.78
N GLN A 149 32.98 -17.12 -9.67
CA GLN A 149 34.21 -16.71 -9.01
C GLN A 149 34.95 -17.91 -8.37
N LEU A 150 34.21 -18.90 -7.85
CA LEU A 150 34.81 -20.13 -7.33
C LEU A 150 35.31 -21.04 -8.46
N ILE A 151 34.59 -21.13 -9.59
CA ILE A 151 35.05 -21.85 -10.79
C ILE A 151 36.37 -21.26 -11.31
N GLU A 152 36.47 -19.93 -11.40
CA GLU A 152 37.68 -19.23 -11.86
C GLU A 152 38.90 -19.47 -10.96
N ALA A 153 38.69 -19.77 -9.67
CA ALA A 153 39.75 -19.96 -8.67
C ALA A 153 40.07 -21.43 -8.36
N ALA A 154 39.28 -22.38 -8.86
CA ALA A 154 39.40 -23.80 -8.54
C ALA A 154 40.47 -24.50 -9.37
N ASP A 155 41.29 -25.36 -8.75
CA ASP A 155 42.19 -26.26 -9.47
C ASP A 155 41.43 -27.39 -10.18
N LEU A 156 40.30 -27.82 -9.60
CA LEU A 156 39.42 -28.83 -10.16
C LEU A 156 37.96 -28.39 -10.16
N VAL A 157 37.33 -28.38 -11.33
CA VAL A 157 35.91 -28.06 -11.51
C VAL A 157 35.14 -29.33 -11.83
N VAL A 158 34.22 -29.71 -10.93
CA VAL A 158 33.31 -30.84 -11.15
C VAL A 158 31.87 -30.37 -11.18
N LEU A 159 31.17 -30.61 -12.30
CA LEU A 159 29.75 -30.27 -12.43
C LEU A 159 28.86 -31.51 -12.43
N GLU A 160 27.83 -31.47 -11.58
CA GLU A 160 26.74 -32.44 -11.54
C GLU A 160 25.65 -32.06 -12.55
N ILE A 161 25.49 -32.90 -13.57
CA ILE A 161 24.60 -32.68 -14.70
C ILE A 161 23.20 -33.18 -14.37
N ASN A 162 22.24 -32.24 -14.39
CA ASN A 162 20.84 -32.51 -14.08
C ASN A 162 19.93 -31.97 -15.19
N GLU A 163 19.19 -32.86 -15.86
CA GLU A 163 18.26 -32.50 -16.93
C GLU A 163 17.02 -31.74 -16.46
N ASN A 164 16.72 -31.77 -15.16
CA ASN A 164 15.59 -31.03 -14.59
C ASN A 164 15.88 -29.54 -14.41
N LEU A 165 17.16 -29.12 -14.52
CA LEU A 165 17.54 -27.72 -14.38
C LEU A 165 17.04 -26.89 -15.57
N PRO A 166 16.48 -25.69 -15.35
CA PRO A 166 16.15 -24.80 -16.46
C PRO A 166 17.41 -24.25 -17.11
N TRP A 167 17.35 -24.04 -18.42
CA TRP A 167 18.36 -23.27 -19.13
C TRP A 167 18.09 -21.78 -18.93
N THR A 168 18.78 -21.15 -17.97
CA THR A 168 18.61 -19.72 -17.66
C THR A 168 19.54 -18.88 -18.53
N LEU A 169 19.16 -17.62 -18.77
CA LEU A 169 19.91 -16.69 -19.61
C LEU A 169 20.67 -15.67 -18.76
N GLY A 170 21.68 -15.03 -19.35
CA GLY A 170 22.51 -14.03 -18.69
C GLY A 170 23.96 -14.53 -18.62
N ASP A 171 24.61 -14.33 -17.49
CA ASP A 171 25.99 -14.77 -17.28
C ASP A 171 26.06 -16.22 -16.76
N THR A 172 25.18 -17.11 -17.22
CA THR A 172 25.01 -18.47 -16.68
C THR A 172 25.74 -19.54 -17.50
N GLN A 173 26.16 -19.23 -18.72
CA GLN A 173 26.79 -20.19 -19.61
C GLN A 173 28.24 -20.48 -19.22
N ILE A 174 28.62 -21.77 -19.33
CA ILE A 174 29.96 -22.32 -19.19
C ILE A 174 30.17 -23.40 -20.26
N HIS A 175 31.34 -23.47 -20.90
CA HIS A 175 31.63 -24.48 -21.90
C HIS A 175 32.27 -25.74 -21.27
N ILE A 176 31.96 -26.94 -21.78
CA ILE A 176 32.50 -28.21 -21.27
C ILE A 176 34.04 -28.31 -21.32
N SER A 177 34.72 -27.43 -22.07
CA SER A 177 36.19 -27.35 -22.03
C SER A 177 36.73 -26.73 -20.74
N GLU A 178 35.93 -25.91 -20.05
CA GLU A 178 36.28 -25.17 -18.82
C GLU A 178 35.98 -25.98 -17.55
N VAL A 179 35.54 -27.24 -17.69
CA VAL A 179 35.14 -28.12 -16.60
C VAL A 179 36.02 -29.36 -16.65
N ASP A 180 36.62 -29.81 -15.55
CA ASP A 180 37.50 -30.97 -15.58
C ASP A 180 36.73 -32.29 -15.67
N HIS A 181 35.69 -32.41 -14.85
CA HIS A 181 34.86 -33.61 -14.78
C HIS A 181 33.38 -33.29 -14.68
N VAL A 182 32.57 -34.21 -15.21
CA VAL A 182 31.12 -34.19 -15.05
C VAL A 182 30.65 -35.48 -14.40
N VAL A 183 29.57 -35.40 -13.63
CA VAL A 183 28.83 -36.55 -13.10
C VAL A 183 27.36 -36.39 -13.46
N GLU A 184 26.60 -37.47 -13.61
CA GLU A 184 25.18 -37.40 -13.93
C GLU A 184 24.33 -37.72 -12.69
N ASN A 185 23.43 -36.80 -12.32
CA ASN A 185 22.44 -37.01 -11.27
C ASN A 185 21.17 -36.20 -11.57
N HIS A 186 20.15 -36.89 -12.07
CA HIS A 186 18.88 -36.28 -12.50
C HIS A 186 17.88 -36.17 -11.34
N ALA A 187 18.30 -35.56 -10.24
CA ALA A 187 17.48 -35.40 -9.05
C ALA A 187 16.36 -34.36 -9.27
N PRO A 188 15.17 -34.53 -8.67
CA PRO A 188 14.17 -33.47 -8.60
C PRO A 188 14.75 -32.21 -7.96
N LEU A 189 14.39 -31.05 -8.50
CA LEU A 189 14.77 -29.76 -7.95
C LEU A 189 14.08 -29.52 -6.61
N PHE A 190 14.75 -28.81 -5.71
CA PHE A 190 14.14 -28.41 -4.45
C PHE A 190 13.03 -27.40 -4.71
N GLU A 191 11.84 -27.63 -4.15
CA GLU A 191 10.73 -26.67 -4.20
C GLU A 191 10.47 -26.08 -2.82
N LEU A 192 10.42 -24.75 -2.73
CA LEU A 192 10.09 -24.04 -1.50
C LEU A 192 8.58 -24.14 -1.23
N PRO A 193 8.14 -24.65 -0.06
CA PRO A 193 6.73 -24.71 0.27
C PRO A 193 6.06 -23.33 0.30
N ILE A 194 4.88 -23.21 -0.30
CA ILE A 194 4.08 -21.98 -0.24
C ILE A 194 3.09 -22.10 0.91
N ALA A 195 3.15 -21.17 1.86
CA ALA A 195 2.14 -20.98 2.89
C ALA A 195 1.35 -19.68 2.64
N PRO A 196 0.01 -19.68 2.81
CA PRO A 196 -0.77 -18.45 2.82
C PRO A 196 -0.28 -17.49 3.90
N PRO A 197 -0.19 -16.18 3.62
CA PRO A 197 0.25 -15.21 4.62
C PRO A 197 -0.75 -15.08 5.76
N ALA A 198 -0.24 -14.96 6.98
CA ALA A 198 -1.02 -14.65 8.18
C ALA A 198 -1.53 -13.19 8.16
N ASP A 199 -2.50 -12.86 9.00
CA ASP A 199 -3.12 -11.52 8.98
C ASP A 199 -2.15 -10.40 9.36
N TRP A 200 -1.21 -10.67 10.27
CA TRP A 200 -0.16 -9.71 10.61
C TRP A 200 0.82 -9.49 9.43
N GLU A 201 1.08 -10.53 8.62
CA GLU A 201 1.89 -10.41 7.39
C GLU A 201 1.15 -9.62 6.32
N LYS A 202 -0.16 -9.82 6.17
CA LYS A 202 -1.01 -8.99 5.31
C LYS A 202 -1.04 -7.54 5.74
N ALA A 203 -1.11 -7.27 7.05
CA ALA A 203 -1.05 -5.90 7.57
C ALA A 203 0.27 -5.22 7.19
N ILE A 204 1.41 -5.88 7.47
CA ILE A 204 2.74 -5.41 7.05
C ILE A 204 2.79 -5.22 5.53
N GLY A 205 2.33 -6.21 4.76
CA GLY A 205 2.31 -6.17 3.31
C GLY A 205 1.52 -4.99 2.75
N GLY A 206 0.37 -4.68 3.35
CA GLY A 206 -0.42 -3.50 3.01
C GLY A 206 0.30 -2.18 3.29
N TYR A 207 0.95 -2.05 4.45
CA TYR A 207 1.77 -0.88 4.78
C TYR A 207 2.91 -0.71 3.76
N ILE A 208 3.62 -1.79 3.43
CA ILE A 208 4.75 -1.74 2.48
C ILE A 208 4.27 -1.43 1.07
N ALA A 209 3.15 -2.01 0.62
CA ALA A 209 2.62 -1.76 -0.72
C ALA A 209 2.24 -0.29 -0.94
N GLU A 210 1.82 0.43 0.10
CA GLU A 210 1.55 1.88 0.00
C GLU A 210 2.83 2.71 -0.21
N LEU A 211 3.99 2.19 0.20
CA LEU A 211 5.31 2.79 -0.02
C LEU A 211 5.93 2.44 -1.39
N ILE A 212 5.31 1.52 -2.14
CA ILE A 212 5.74 1.13 -3.48
C ILE A 212 4.86 1.85 -4.50
N GLU A 213 5.46 2.71 -5.30
CA GLU A 213 4.78 3.51 -6.33
C GLU A 213 4.82 2.81 -7.70
N ASP A 214 4.00 3.29 -8.64
CA ASP A 214 4.11 2.88 -10.04
C ASP A 214 5.49 3.23 -10.60
N GLY A 215 6.02 2.33 -11.43
CA GLY A 215 7.36 2.45 -12.01
C GLY A 215 8.52 2.10 -11.08
N SER A 216 8.28 1.74 -9.82
CA SER A 216 9.34 1.31 -8.89
C SER A 216 10.05 0.04 -9.37
N THR A 217 11.34 -0.06 -9.07
CA THR A 217 12.12 -1.30 -9.23
C THR A 217 12.15 -2.02 -7.89
N ILE A 218 11.74 -3.28 -7.82
CA ILE A 218 11.59 -4.00 -6.55
C ILE A 218 12.66 -5.09 -6.35
N GLN A 219 13.11 -5.20 -5.10
CA GLN A 219 13.72 -6.40 -4.52
C GLN A 219 12.89 -6.83 -3.33
N LEU A 220 12.49 -8.09 -3.32
CA LEU A 220 11.72 -8.71 -2.24
C LEU A 220 12.46 -9.97 -1.77
N GLY A 221 12.48 -10.22 -0.46
CA GLY A 221 12.97 -11.49 0.10
C GLY A 221 11.99 -12.66 -0.09
N ILE A 222 12.18 -13.72 0.70
CA ILE A 222 11.23 -14.85 0.85
C ILE A 222 10.46 -14.78 2.16
N GLY A 223 9.36 -15.53 2.24
CA GLY A 223 8.56 -15.70 3.45
C GLY A 223 7.17 -15.08 3.31
N GLY A 224 6.36 -15.19 4.37
CA GLY A 224 4.97 -14.74 4.33
C GLY A 224 4.80 -13.23 4.15
N ILE A 225 5.73 -12.40 4.66
CA ILE A 225 5.70 -10.94 4.42
C ILE A 225 5.90 -10.62 2.92
N PRO A 226 7.00 -11.03 2.24
CA PRO A 226 7.13 -10.83 0.79
C PRO A 226 5.96 -11.39 -0.03
N ASN A 227 5.46 -12.58 0.32
CA ASN A 227 4.30 -13.18 -0.35
C ASN A 227 3.01 -12.36 -0.14
N ALA A 228 2.84 -11.71 1.00
CA ALA A 228 1.70 -10.83 1.24
C ALA A 228 1.78 -9.54 0.41
N ILE A 229 2.98 -8.99 0.21
CA ILE A 229 3.19 -7.75 -0.55
C ILE A 229 2.73 -7.90 -1.99
N THR A 230 3.09 -9.00 -2.67
CA THR A 230 2.84 -9.17 -4.11
C THR A 230 1.34 -9.14 -4.43
N ALA A 231 0.48 -9.66 -3.57
CA ALA A 231 -0.98 -9.57 -3.73
C ALA A 231 -1.49 -8.11 -3.75
N PHE A 232 -0.90 -7.23 -2.95
CA PHE A 232 -1.25 -5.80 -2.93
C PHE A 232 -0.61 -5.02 -4.09
N LEU A 233 0.44 -5.55 -4.72
CA LEU A 233 1.10 -4.93 -5.86
C LEU A 233 0.39 -5.21 -7.19
N LEU A 234 -0.60 -6.10 -7.25
CA LEU A 234 -1.37 -6.39 -8.47
C LEU A 234 -2.06 -5.15 -9.07
N GLU A 235 -2.28 -4.11 -8.27
CA GLU A 235 -2.87 -2.83 -8.70
C GLU A 235 -1.83 -1.81 -9.22
N ARG A 236 -0.52 -2.14 -9.17
CA ARG A 236 0.56 -1.26 -9.63
C ARG A 236 0.81 -1.38 -11.13
N ARG A 237 1.55 -0.42 -11.68
CA ARG A 237 1.90 -0.37 -13.11
C ARG A 237 3.39 -0.19 -13.32
N ASP A 238 3.87 -0.83 -14.39
CA ASP A 238 5.23 -0.69 -14.91
C ASP A 238 6.36 -0.95 -13.90
N LEU A 239 6.15 -1.89 -12.98
CA LEU A 239 7.19 -2.28 -12.03
C LEU A 239 8.40 -2.90 -12.74
N GLY A 240 9.58 -2.69 -12.18
CA GLY A 240 10.82 -3.38 -12.55
C GLY A 240 11.24 -4.38 -11.49
N VAL A 241 12.05 -5.38 -11.86
CA VAL A 241 12.69 -6.31 -10.90
C VAL A 241 14.20 -6.25 -11.05
N HIS A 242 14.89 -5.94 -9.96
CA HIS A 242 16.33 -6.07 -9.77
C HIS A 242 16.52 -6.63 -8.36
N THR A 243 16.71 -7.93 -8.24
CA THR A 243 16.64 -8.64 -6.95
C THR A 243 17.88 -9.48 -6.73
N GLU A 244 18.14 -9.86 -5.48
CA GLU A 244 19.11 -10.92 -5.20
C GLU A 244 18.55 -12.27 -5.70
N MET A 245 17.29 -12.55 -5.36
CA MET A 245 16.64 -13.83 -5.58
C MET A 245 15.29 -13.64 -6.28
N PHE A 246 15.03 -14.45 -7.30
CA PHE A 246 13.70 -14.57 -7.90
C PHE A 246 12.79 -15.48 -7.08
N THR A 247 11.52 -15.10 -6.97
CA THR A 247 10.49 -15.83 -6.22
C THR A 247 9.20 -15.95 -7.03
N ASN A 248 8.32 -16.87 -6.64
CA ASN A 248 7.01 -17.10 -7.29
C ASN A 248 6.16 -15.82 -7.42
N GLY A 249 6.13 -14.98 -6.38
CA GLY A 249 5.30 -13.78 -6.40
C GLY A 249 5.73 -12.75 -7.46
N MET A 250 7.00 -12.76 -7.88
CA MET A 250 7.46 -11.91 -9.00
C MET A 250 6.97 -12.44 -10.36
N VAL A 251 6.79 -13.76 -10.49
CA VAL A 251 6.18 -14.38 -11.66
C VAL A 251 4.71 -13.97 -11.76
N ASP A 252 3.98 -14.02 -10.64
CA ASP A 252 2.57 -13.60 -10.60
C ASP A 252 2.40 -12.14 -11.05
N LEU A 253 3.27 -11.24 -10.61
CA LEU A 253 3.26 -9.83 -11.02
C LEU A 253 3.62 -9.65 -12.51
N TYR A 254 4.51 -10.46 -13.05
CA TYR A 254 4.86 -10.42 -14.47
C TYR A 254 3.71 -10.91 -15.33
N GLU A 255 3.12 -12.07 -14.99
CA GLU A 255 1.97 -12.66 -15.70
C GLU A 255 0.74 -11.73 -15.67
N ALA A 256 0.56 -10.97 -14.58
CA ALA A 256 -0.48 -9.95 -14.46
C ALA A 256 -0.20 -8.66 -15.27
N GLY A 257 0.96 -8.55 -15.94
CA GLY A 257 1.37 -7.36 -16.69
C GLY A 257 1.78 -6.18 -15.82
N VAL A 258 1.94 -6.38 -14.51
CA VAL A 258 2.36 -5.36 -13.54
C VAL A 258 3.86 -5.11 -13.64
N VAL A 259 4.66 -6.19 -13.66
CA VAL A 259 6.10 -6.10 -13.90
C VAL A 259 6.36 -6.06 -15.40
N THR A 260 6.84 -4.91 -15.89
CA THR A 260 7.20 -4.70 -17.30
C THR A 260 8.67 -4.40 -17.49
N GLY A 261 9.36 -3.88 -16.46
CA GLY A 261 10.74 -3.43 -16.54
C GLY A 261 10.96 -2.19 -17.41
N LYS A 262 9.89 -1.56 -17.95
CA LYS A 262 9.98 -0.41 -18.86
C LYS A 262 10.58 0.83 -18.23
N ARG A 263 10.46 0.98 -16.91
CA ARG A 263 10.94 2.13 -16.13
C ARG A 263 12.34 1.93 -15.54
N LYS A 264 12.89 0.71 -15.61
CA LYS A 264 14.26 0.45 -15.14
C LYS A 264 15.29 1.25 -15.96
N THR A 265 16.33 1.70 -15.28
CA THR A 265 17.50 2.35 -15.89
C THR A 265 18.42 1.31 -16.51
N LEU A 266 18.77 0.28 -15.73
CA LEU A 266 19.64 -0.81 -16.16
C LEU A 266 18.80 -2.02 -16.57
N TRP A 267 19.26 -2.77 -17.58
CA TRP A 267 18.55 -3.94 -18.12
C TRP A 267 17.06 -3.67 -18.36
N LYS A 268 16.78 -2.61 -19.12
CA LYS A 268 15.43 -2.19 -19.45
C LYS A 268 14.65 -3.36 -20.06
N ASN A 269 13.39 -3.51 -19.64
CA ASN A 269 12.48 -4.60 -20.03
C ASN A 269 12.87 -6.01 -19.53
N LYS A 270 13.84 -6.11 -18.61
CA LYS A 270 14.23 -7.40 -18.02
C LYS A 270 14.11 -7.42 -16.50
N MET A 271 13.75 -8.59 -15.98
CA MET A 271 13.89 -8.97 -14.58
C MET A 271 15.32 -9.46 -14.37
N VAL A 272 16.03 -8.90 -13.38
CA VAL A 272 17.44 -9.22 -13.12
C VAL A 272 17.61 -9.77 -11.70
N GLY A 273 18.39 -10.84 -11.55
CA GLY A 273 18.78 -11.36 -10.24
C GLY A 273 19.92 -12.37 -10.27
N ALA A 274 20.35 -12.88 -9.12
CA ALA A 274 21.53 -13.75 -9.02
C ALA A 274 21.19 -15.23 -8.87
N PHE A 275 20.08 -15.54 -8.22
CA PHE A 275 19.61 -16.91 -8.08
C PHE A 275 18.08 -16.99 -8.02
N ALA A 276 17.54 -18.20 -8.09
CA ALA A 276 16.10 -18.45 -8.03
C ALA A 276 15.77 -19.56 -7.05
N LEU A 277 14.76 -19.34 -6.21
CA LEU A 277 14.24 -20.33 -5.27
C LEU A 277 12.73 -20.18 -5.15
N GLY A 278 12.02 -21.27 -5.41
CA GLY A 278 10.56 -21.25 -5.45
C GLY A 278 10.00 -22.62 -5.77
N THR A 279 8.88 -22.66 -6.47
CA THR A 279 8.27 -23.91 -6.97
C THR A 279 8.60 -24.14 -8.44
N LYS A 280 8.16 -25.28 -8.98
CA LYS A 280 8.25 -25.61 -10.40
C LYS A 280 7.73 -24.48 -11.31
N LYS A 281 6.70 -23.73 -10.89
CA LYS A 281 6.21 -22.55 -11.63
C LYS A 281 7.32 -21.55 -11.92
N LEU A 282 8.14 -21.22 -10.93
CA LEU A 282 9.25 -20.29 -11.10
C LEU A 282 10.32 -20.87 -12.03
N TYR A 283 10.68 -22.15 -11.84
CA TYR A 283 11.71 -22.81 -12.63
C TYR A 283 11.32 -22.94 -14.10
N ASP A 284 10.05 -23.27 -14.38
CA ASP A 284 9.50 -23.27 -15.74
C ASP A 284 9.51 -21.87 -16.34
N PHE A 285 9.15 -20.84 -15.57
CA PHE A 285 9.11 -19.44 -16.02
C PHE A 285 10.49 -18.91 -16.42
N VAL A 286 11.56 -19.25 -15.69
CA VAL A 286 12.92 -18.76 -16.00
C VAL A 286 13.62 -19.53 -17.12
N ASN A 287 13.10 -20.70 -17.48
CA ASN A 287 13.67 -21.54 -18.54
C ASN A 287 13.56 -20.87 -19.91
N ASN A 288 14.70 -20.58 -20.55
CA ASN A 288 14.81 -19.94 -21.87
C ASN A 288 14.00 -18.66 -22.04
N ASN A 289 13.83 -17.88 -20.97
CA ASN A 289 13.01 -16.68 -20.98
C ASN A 289 13.84 -15.40 -21.18
N LEU A 290 13.68 -14.73 -22.32
CA LEU A 290 14.38 -13.49 -22.66
C LEU A 290 14.06 -12.31 -21.72
N ALA A 291 12.95 -12.37 -21.00
CA ALA A 291 12.58 -11.36 -20.01
C ALA A 291 13.35 -11.50 -18.69
N VAL A 292 14.07 -12.61 -18.48
CA VAL A 292 14.83 -12.89 -17.26
C VAL A 292 16.32 -12.93 -17.57
N GLU A 293 17.12 -12.29 -16.73
CA GLU A 293 18.57 -12.30 -16.87
C GLU A 293 19.23 -12.55 -15.51
N PHE A 294 20.02 -13.61 -15.43
CA PHE A 294 20.82 -13.93 -14.27
C PHE A 294 22.19 -13.25 -14.39
N GLN A 295 22.60 -12.57 -13.33
CA GLN A 295 23.89 -11.89 -13.23
C GLN A 295 24.60 -12.29 -11.94
N GLN A 296 25.93 -12.18 -11.91
CA GLN A 296 26.70 -12.61 -10.74
C GLN A 296 26.32 -11.81 -9.48
N GLY A 297 26.45 -12.44 -8.30
CA GLY A 297 26.21 -11.78 -7.01
C GLY A 297 26.99 -10.48 -6.83
N ARG A 298 28.24 -10.43 -7.32
CA ARG A 298 29.07 -9.21 -7.33
C ARG A 298 28.53 -8.05 -8.16
N VAL A 299 27.55 -8.29 -9.03
CA VAL A 299 26.87 -7.30 -9.86
C VAL A 299 25.49 -6.98 -9.29
N THR A 300 24.65 -7.99 -9.08
CA THR A 300 23.25 -7.81 -8.64
C THR A 300 23.16 -7.18 -7.27
N ASN A 301 24.08 -7.53 -6.37
CA ASN A 301 24.08 -7.07 -4.99
C ASN A 301 25.05 -5.91 -4.75
N ASN A 302 25.77 -5.43 -5.77
CA ASN A 302 26.62 -4.26 -5.59
C ASN A 302 25.75 -3.02 -5.35
N PRO A 303 25.85 -2.33 -4.18
CA PRO A 303 25.02 -1.17 -3.89
C PRO A 303 25.10 -0.07 -4.95
N TYR A 304 26.26 0.09 -5.61
CA TYR A 304 26.46 1.08 -6.67
C TYR A 304 25.81 0.70 -8.00
N VAL A 305 25.54 -0.59 -8.23
CA VAL A 305 24.75 -1.04 -9.40
C VAL A 305 23.26 -0.91 -9.07
N ILE A 306 22.86 -1.35 -7.87
CA ILE A 306 21.47 -1.24 -7.40
C ILE A 306 21.00 0.22 -7.42
N GLY A 307 21.83 1.14 -6.91
CA GLY A 307 21.53 2.58 -6.85
C GLY A 307 21.39 3.27 -8.21
N GLN A 308 21.73 2.63 -9.32
CA GLN A 308 21.48 3.18 -10.66
C GLN A 308 20.05 2.92 -11.16
N ASN A 309 19.34 1.96 -10.57
CA ASN A 309 17.94 1.70 -10.94
C ASN A 309 17.03 2.85 -10.51
N TYR A 310 15.94 3.05 -11.26
CA TYR A 310 14.93 4.06 -10.95
C TYR A 310 14.00 3.59 -9.83
N LYS A 311 13.79 4.43 -8.81
CA LYS A 311 12.88 4.17 -7.67
C LYS A 311 13.05 2.76 -7.09
N MET A 312 14.29 2.41 -6.76
CA MET A 312 14.60 1.09 -6.20
C MET A 312 14.02 0.95 -4.80
N VAL A 313 13.14 -0.02 -4.58
CA VAL A 313 12.58 -0.37 -3.28
C VAL A 313 13.09 -1.75 -2.88
N SER A 314 13.83 -1.81 -1.79
CA SER A 314 14.31 -3.04 -1.19
C SER A 314 13.47 -3.36 0.04
N VAL A 315 12.98 -4.61 0.14
CA VAL A 315 12.21 -5.09 1.30
C VAL A 315 12.88 -6.33 1.87
N ASN A 316 13.34 -6.21 3.10
CA ASN A 316 14.01 -7.28 3.84
C ASN A 316 13.36 -7.51 5.21
N THR A 317 13.51 -8.71 5.76
CA THR A 317 12.96 -9.04 7.09
C THR A 317 14.03 -9.07 8.17
N ALA A 318 13.64 -8.80 9.42
CA ALA A 318 14.53 -8.83 10.58
C ALA A 318 13.98 -9.61 11.77
N LEU A 319 14.87 -9.98 12.70
CA LEU A 319 14.53 -10.61 13.98
C LEU A 319 14.28 -9.55 15.07
N GLN A 320 15.14 -8.53 15.13
CA GLN A 320 15.04 -7.42 16.09
C GLN A 320 15.48 -6.10 15.48
N VAL A 321 14.88 -5.01 15.96
CA VAL A 321 15.34 -3.64 15.73
C VAL A 321 15.41 -2.91 17.07
N ASP A 322 16.55 -2.29 17.37
CA ASP A 322 16.68 -1.49 18.59
C ASP A 322 16.31 -0.01 18.40
N ILE A 323 16.24 0.77 19.48
CA ILE A 323 15.88 2.19 19.40
C ILE A 323 16.95 3.08 18.75
N LEU A 324 18.20 2.61 18.63
CA LEU A 324 19.19 3.26 17.77
C LEU A 324 18.83 3.07 16.31
N GLY A 325 18.03 2.07 15.98
CA GLY A 325 17.69 1.63 14.63
C GLY A 325 18.63 0.56 14.09
N GLN A 326 19.46 -0.05 14.93
CA GLN A 326 20.26 -1.20 14.51
C GLN A 326 19.34 -2.39 14.26
N VAL A 327 19.59 -3.09 13.16
CA VAL A 327 18.79 -4.24 12.74
C VAL A 327 19.60 -5.51 12.94
N CYS A 328 19.01 -6.52 13.57
CA CYS A 328 19.56 -7.87 13.65
C CYS A 328 18.67 -8.84 12.89
N SER A 329 19.25 -9.55 11.92
CA SER A 329 18.54 -10.53 11.08
C SER A 329 19.18 -11.93 11.10
N GLN A 330 20.40 -12.05 11.64
CA GLN A 330 21.25 -13.23 11.47
C GLN A 330 21.42 -14.09 12.73
N SER A 331 21.04 -13.60 13.91
CA SER A 331 21.35 -14.24 15.19
C SER A 331 20.31 -13.96 16.27
N ILE A 332 20.19 -14.87 17.22
CA ILE A 332 19.39 -14.72 18.44
C ILE A 332 20.34 -14.71 19.62
N GLY A 333 20.68 -13.50 20.09
CA GLY A 333 21.81 -13.31 21.01
C GLY A 333 23.08 -13.90 20.40
N HIS A 334 23.81 -14.72 21.18
CA HIS A 334 25.05 -15.37 20.72
C HIS A 334 24.84 -16.50 19.69
N GLN A 335 23.61 -16.98 19.49
CA GLN A 335 23.35 -18.11 18.59
C GLN A 335 23.11 -17.63 17.16
N HIS A 336 23.99 -18.04 16.25
CA HIS A 336 23.80 -17.78 14.84
C HIS A 336 22.59 -18.54 14.30
N TYR A 337 21.75 -17.87 13.51
CA TYR A 337 20.48 -18.41 13.03
C TYR A 337 20.43 -18.54 11.51
N SER A 338 20.95 -17.54 10.78
CA SER A 338 20.89 -17.46 9.32
C SER A 338 22.17 -16.86 8.74
N GLY A 339 22.13 -15.63 8.22
CA GLY A 339 23.26 -14.92 7.64
C GLY A 339 22.83 -13.51 7.23
N THR A 340 23.79 -12.63 6.95
CA THR A 340 23.50 -11.26 6.48
C THR A 340 22.85 -11.26 5.10
N GLY A 341 23.26 -12.19 4.22
CA GLY A 341 22.88 -12.19 2.80
C GLY A 341 23.17 -10.82 2.15
N GLY A 342 22.39 -10.46 1.14
CA GLY A 342 22.44 -9.12 0.54
C GLY A 342 21.53 -8.10 1.20
N GLN A 343 21.11 -8.31 2.45
CA GLN A 343 20.18 -7.38 3.12
C GLN A 343 20.75 -5.96 3.19
N LEU A 344 21.97 -5.81 3.70
CA LEU A 344 22.62 -4.49 3.80
C LEU A 344 22.92 -3.92 2.41
N ASP A 345 23.33 -4.78 1.48
CA ASP A 345 23.66 -4.42 0.10
C ASP A 345 22.46 -3.78 -0.62
N THR A 346 21.33 -4.48 -0.60
CA THR A 346 20.08 -4.04 -1.24
C THR A 346 19.46 -2.84 -0.54
N HIS A 347 19.55 -2.78 0.79
CA HIS A 347 19.07 -1.65 1.58
C HIS A 347 19.87 -0.36 1.33
N ARG A 348 21.21 -0.45 1.24
CA ARG A 348 22.06 0.68 0.86
C ARG A 348 21.85 1.07 -0.60
N GLY A 349 21.84 0.10 -1.50
CA GLY A 349 21.62 0.32 -2.92
C GLY A 349 20.30 1.02 -3.21
N ALA A 350 19.22 0.62 -2.53
CA ALA A 350 17.93 1.27 -2.66
C ALA A 350 17.97 2.75 -2.23
N GLN A 351 18.74 3.10 -1.20
CA GLN A 351 18.87 4.49 -0.77
C GLN A 351 19.76 5.36 -1.67
N LEU A 352 20.65 4.74 -2.44
CA LEU A 352 21.44 5.42 -3.46
C LEU A 352 20.61 5.71 -4.72
N SER A 353 19.51 4.98 -4.92
CA SER A 353 18.61 5.16 -6.05
C SER A 353 17.79 6.46 -5.94
N PRO A 354 17.63 7.22 -7.05
CA PRO A 354 16.72 8.36 -7.08
C PRO A 354 15.28 7.94 -6.75
N GLY A 355 14.76 8.47 -5.64
CA GLY A 355 13.44 8.14 -5.12
C GLY A 355 13.33 6.71 -4.57
N GLY A 356 14.46 6.03 -4.32
CA GLY A 356 14.50 4.69 -3.76
C GLY A 356 14.39 4.67 -2.23
N ARG A 357 14.10 3.49 -1.69
CA ARG A 357 13.80 3.27 -0.26
C ARG A 357 14.25 1.89 0.20
N GLY A 358 14.92 1.85 1.35
CA GLY A 358 15.24 0.61 2.05
C GLY A 358 14.21 0.33 3.15
N ILE A 359 13.58 -0.84 3.14
CA ILE A 359 12.52 -1.22 4.07
C ILE A 359 12.92 -2.48 4.85
N ILE A 360 12.85 -2.38 6.17
CA ILE A 360 13.01 -3.48 7.12
C ILE A 360 11.65 -3.83 7.73
N ALA A 361 11.22 -5.06 7.53
CA ALA A 361 9.93 -5.56 7.98
C ALA A 361 10.09 -6.61 9.07
N LEU A 362 9.29 -6.51 10.13
CA LEU A 362 9.25 -7.52 11.19
C LEU A 362 7.91 -7.48 11.91
N ARG A 363 7.45 -8.63 12.40
CA ARG A 363 6.37 -8.67 13.40
C ARG A 363 6.79 -7.93 14.65
N ALA A 364 5.89 -7.23 15.33
CA ALA A 364 6.22 -6.43 16.51
C ALA A 364 6.53 -7.27 17.77
N THR A 365 6.12 -8.54 17.80
CA THR A 365 6.35 -9.46 18.92
C THR A 365 6.86 -10.83 18.47
N ALA A 366 7.30 -11.68 19.40
CA ALA A 366 7.56 -13.10 19.20
C ALA A 366 7.07 -13.93 20.40
N LYS A 367 7.05 -15.26 20.26
CA LYS A 367 6.61 -16.23 21.29
C LYS A 367 5.26 -15.84 21.93
N ASN A 368 4.20 -15.73 21.12
CA ASN A 368 2.84 -15.39 21.58
C ASN A 368 2.78 -14.09 22.40
N ASP A 369 3.33 -13.01 21.85
CA ASP A 369 3.36 -11.66 22.46
C ASP A 369 4.09 -11.56 23.80
N THR A 370 4.93 -12.54 24.14
CA THR A 370 5.75 -12.50 25.36
C THR A 370 7.08 -11.78 25.16
N LEU A 371 7.55 -11.66 23.92
CA LEU A 371 8.78 -10.95 23.57
C LEU A 371 8.48 -9.84 22.57
N SER A 372 9.09 -8.66 22.75
CA SER A 372 9.10 -7.60 21.74
C SER A 372 10.24 -7.81 20.75
N THR A 373 10.03 -7.48 19.49
CA THR A 373 11.09 -7.43 18.46
C THR A 373 11.63 -6.01 18.26
N ILE A 374 10.85 -4.99 18.63
CA ILE A 374 11.33 -3.61 18.81
C ILE A 374 11.84 -3.48 20.24
N VAL A 375 13.14 -3.23 20.42
CA VAL A 375 13.82 -3.35 21.71
C VAL A 375 14.61 -2.08 22.08
N PRO A 376 14.85 -1.79 23.37
CA PRO A 376 15.71 -0.68 23.79
C PRO A 376 17.15 -0.84 23.30
N ARG A 377 17.66 -2.07 23.32
CA ARG A 377 18.96 -2.48 22.80
C ARG A 377 18.83 -3.88 22.22
N LEU A 378 19.59 -4.20 21.19
CA LEU A 378 19.66 -5.57 20.70
C LEU A 378 20.06 -6.52 21.83
N THR A 379 19.55 -7.75 21.77
CA THR A 379 19.91 -8.78 22.76
C THR A 379 21.43 -8.98 22.78
N GLU A 380 22.00 -9.18 23.96
CA GLU A 380 23.44 -9.38 24.11
C GLU A 380 23.95 -10.52 23.20
N GLY A 381 25.05 -10.26 22.49
CA GLY A 381 25.60 -11.16 21.49
C GLY A 381 24.98 -11.08 20.10
N ALA A 382 23.85 -10.40 19.91
CA ALA A 382 23.20 -10.29 18.61
C ALA A 382 24.06 -9.48 17.62
N GLY A 383 24.29 -10.04 16.44
CA GLY A 383 25.05 -9.41 15.36
C GLY A 383 24.23 -8.37 14.60
N VAL A 384 24.73 -7.15 14.53
CA VAL A 384 24.15 -6.07 13.71
C VAL A 384 24.27 -6.43 12.22
N THR A 385 23.13 -6.52 11.53
CA THR A 385 23.03 -6.77 10.09
C THR A 385 22.94 -5.47 9.30
N VAL A 386 22.03 -4.56 9.68
CA VAL A 386 21.98 -3.19 9.13
C VAL A 386 22.33 -2.22 10.26
N PRO A 387 23.43 -1.47 10.13
CA PRO A 387 23.85 -0.55 11.17
C PRO A 387 22.92 0.69 11.18
N SER A 388 22.88 1.38 12.32
CA SER A 388 21.92 2.46 12.56
C SER A 388 22.06 3.65 11.59
N GLN A 389 23.22 3.83 10.98
CA GLN A 389 23.47 4.89 9.99
C GLN A 389 22.79 4.58 8.65
N ASP A 390 22.56 3.30 8.34
CA ASP A 390 21.98 2.86 7.08
C ASP A 390 20.47 2.60 7.17
N VAL A 391 19.89 2.43 8.35
CA VAL A 391 18.45 2.14 8.44
C VAL A 391 17.61 3.32 7.92
N ASP A 392 16.64 3.00 7.08
CA ASP A 392 15.75 3.98 6.45
C ASP A 392 14.34 3.84 7.04
N THR A 393 13.62 2.78 6.68
CA THR A 393 12.22 2.58 7.08
C THR A 393 12.06 1.23 7.77
N VAL A 394 11.32 1.21 8.88
CA VAL A 394 10.95 0.00 9.64
C VAL A 394 9.44 -0.15 9.63
N VAL A 395 8.94 -1.37 9.38
CA VAL A 395 7.49 -1.66 9.29
C VAL A 395 7.13 -2.86 10.16
N THR A 396 6.06 -2.71 10.93
CA THR A 396 5.38 -3.79 11.65
C THR A 396 3.89 -3.81 11.31
N GLU A 397 3.14 -4.76 11.86
CA GLU A 397 1.69 -4.82 11.75
C GLU A 397 0.96 -3.60 12.39
N TYR A 398 1.69 -2.75 13.12
CA TYR A 398 1.17 -1.53 13.74
C TYR A 398 1.49 -0.24 12.97
N GLY A 399 2.26 -0.32 11.87
CA GLY A 399 2.50 0.81 10.99
C GLY A 399 3.97 0.97 10.56
N VAL A 400 4.31 2.18 10.15
CA VAL A 400 5.61 2.53 9.53
C VAL A 400 6.36 3.55 10.38
N ALA A 401 7.66 3.30 10.59
CA ALA A 401 8.60 4.23 11.21
C ALA A 401 9.75 4.56 10.25
N GLU A 402 9.79 5.82 9.80
CA GLU A 402 10.92 6.36 9.03
C GLU A 402 11.99 6.88 10.01
N LEU A 403 13.24 6.49 9.82
CA LEU A 403 14.34 6.74 10.77
C LEU A 403 15.48 7.59 10.19
N LYS A 404 15.52 7.75 8.87
CA LYS A 404 16.55 8.54 8.19
C LYS A 404 16.56 9.97 8.70
N GLY A 405 17.74 10.48 9.08
CA GLY A 405 17.93 11.83 9.61
C GLY A 405 17.38 12.08 11.03
N ARG A 406 16.77 11.09 11.69
CA ARG A 406 16.18 11.26 13.03
C ARG A 406 17.18 11.03 14.15
N SER A 407 17.07 11.82 15.23
CA SER A 407 17.81 11.62 16.47
C SER A 407 17.41 10.30 17.16
N ILE A 408 18.25 9.75 18.03
CA ILE A 408 17.94 8.51 18.78
C ILE A 408 16.63 8.66 19.58
N LYS A 409 16.36 9.86 20.12
CA LYS A 409 15.11 10.16 20.82
C LYS A 409 13.90 10.06 19.89
N ASP A 410 13.99 10.63 18.68
CA ASP A 410 12.90 10.60 17.71
C ASP A 410 12.72 9.21 17.09
N ARG A 411 13.81 8.45 16.94
CA ARG A 411 13.81 7.04 16.54
C ARG A 411 13.09 6.18 17.57
N MET A 412 13.42 6.33 18.85
CA MET A 412 12.70 5.67 19.95
C MET A 412 11.20 5.97 19.86
N ILE A 413 10.81 7.26 19.72
CA ILE A 413 9.39 7.64 19.61
C ILE A 413 8.71 6.97 18.39
N ALA A 414 9.37 6.97 17.23
CA ALA A 414 8.84 6.39 16.01
C ALA A 414 8.71 4.86 16.12
N LEU A 415 9.74 4.18 16.60
CA LEU A 415 9.78 2.73 16.77
C LEU A 415 8.80 2.26 17.85
N SER A 416 8.66 2.98 18.97
CA SER A 416 7.64 2.66 19.97
C SER A 416 6.21 2.77 19.42
N LYS A 417 5.92 3.65 18.46
CA LYS A 417 4.58 3.75 17.85
C LYS A 417 4.21 2.52 17.05
N ILE A 418 5.20 1.88 16.41
CA ILE A 418 5.00 0.65 15.62
C ILE A 418 5.32 -0.61 16.44
N ALA A 419 5.75 -0.48 17.69
CA ALA A 419 5.84 -1.61 18.61
C ALA A 419 4.44 -2.04 19.08
N HIS A 420 4.35 -3.29 19.52
CA HIS A 420 3.12 -3.83 20.09
C HIS A 420 2.73 -3.04 21.36
N PRO A 421 1.44 -2.68 21.58
CA PRO A 421 1.00 -1.83 22.67
C PRO A 421 1.55 -2.19 24.06
N LYS A 422 1.59 -3.49 24.39
CA LYS A 422 2.17 -4.03 25.65
C LYS A 422 3.59 -3.57 25.97
N PHE A 423 4.41 -3.25 24.96
CA PHE A 423 5.84 -2.98 25.13
C PHE A 423 6.21 -1.51 24.92
N ARG A 424 5.29 -0.64 24.51
CA ARG A 424 5.61 0.75 24.13
C ARG A 424 6.16 1.57 25.29
N GLU A 425 5.57 1.41 26.47
CA GLU A 425 6.01 2.08 27.69
C GLU A 425 7.35 1.52 28.17
N TRP A 426 7.48 0.20 28.25
CA TRP A 426 8.73 -0.49 28.58
C TRP A 426 9.90 -0.05 27.69
N ILE A 427 9.70 0.09 26.38
CA ILE A 427 10.76 0.54 25.46
C ILE A 427 11.29 1.91 25.89
N ARG A 428 10.39 2.84 26.23
CA ARG A 428 10.75 4.20 26.65
C ARG A 428 11.45 4.20 28.00
N GLU A 429 10.85 3.56 29.00
CA GLU A 429 11.37 3.53 30.36
C GLU A 429 12.76 2.90 30.40
N GLU A 430 12.95 1.80 29.68
CA GLU A 430 14.24 1.10 29.64
C GLU A 430 15.29 1.91 28.87
N ALA A 431 14.93 2.56 27.76
CA ALA A 431 15.86 3.44 27.04
C ALA A 431 16.31 4.64 27.90
N GLU A 432 15.42 5.21 28.71
CA GLU A 432 15.75 6.26 29.67
C GLU A 432 16.60 5.73 30.84
N ARG A 433 16.24 4.57 31.39
CA ARG A 433 16.98 3.92 32.48
C ARG A 433 18.41 3.59 32.08
N LEU A 434 18.61 3.15 30.84
CA LEU A 434 19.90 2.85 30.24
C LEU A 434 20.65 4.09 29.75
N GLN A 435 20.03 5.27 29.83
CA GLN A 435 20.59 6.54 29.35
C GLN A 435 20.97 6.52 27.85
N ILE A 436 20.30 5.67 27.05
CA ILE A 436 20.43 5.67 25.59
C ILE A 436 19.77 6.93 25.01
N VAL A 437 18.69 7.37 25.63
CA VAL A 437 18.06 8.67 25.39
C VAL A 437 18.21 9.57 26.62
N PRO A 438 18.31 10.90 26.44
CA PRO A 438 18.44 11.80 27.56
C PRO A 438 17.15 11.82 28.40
N ARG A 439 17.29 11.48 29.68
CA ARG A 439 16.25 11.69 30.70
C ARG A 439 16.49 13.05 31.34
N LEU A 440 15.76 14.06 30.88
CA LEU A 440 15.90 15.42 31.40
C LEU A 440 15.26 15.51 32.79
N VAL A 441 16.09 15.49 33.84
CA VAL A 441 15.67 15.68 35.23
C VAL A 441 16.32 16.95 35.75
N VAL A 442 15.59 18.05 35.79
CA VAL A 442 16.06 19.29 36.40
C VAL A 442 15.13 19.61 37.57
N PRO A 443 15.63 19.76 38.81
CA PRO A 443 14.80 20.13 39.96
C PRO A 443 14.03 21.43 39.69
N GLY A 444 12.70 21.40 39.79
CA GLY A 444 11.83 22.53 39.44
C GLY A 444 11.60 22.75 37.93
N PHE A 445 12.42 22.17 37.05
CA PHE A 445 12.21 22.18 35.61
C PHE A 445 11.70 20.81 35.17
N ARG A 446 10.40 20.75 34.96
CA ARG A 446 9.80 19.67 34.20
C ARG A 446 10.16 19.93 32.72
N PRO A 447 10.81 18.98 32.02
CA PRO A 447 10.86 19.03 30.57
C PRO A 447 9.43 19.19 30.12
N SER A 448 9.12 20.31 29.48
CA SER A 448 8.00 20.27 28.58
C SER A 448 8.40 19.21 27.54
N PRO A 449 7.54 18.22 27.20
CA PRO A 449 7.70 17.52 25.92
C PRO A 449 8.00 18.56 24.83
N PRO A 450 8.65 18.25 23.68
CA PRO A 450 8.63 19.18 22.56
C PRO A 450 7.17 19.56 22.39
N ALA A 451 6.85 20.78 22.81
CA ALA A 451 5.48 21.11 23.07
C ALA A 451 4.97 21.32 21.67
N ARG A 452 4.34 20.29 21.13
CA ARG A 452 3.29 20.45 20.14
C ARG A 452 2.24 21.26 20.86
N ARG A 453 2.48 22.56 20.98
CA ARG A 453 1.63 23.45 21.78
C ARG A 453 0.25 23.39 21.15
N ALA A 454 -0.75 23.54 21.99
CA ALA A 454 -2.03 23.97 21.48
C ALA A 454 -1.78 25.24 20.67
N THR A 455 -2.01 25.14 19.38
CA THR A 455 -1.72 26.18 18.38
C THR A 455 -3.00 26.90 17.97
N ALA A 456 -4.14 26.28 18.28
CA ALA A 456 -5.48 26.83 18.20
C ALA A 456 -6.42 26.00 19.10
N PRO A 457 -7.62 26.50 19.44
CA PRO A 457 -8.70 25.68 19.99
C PRO A 457 -8.89 24.39 19.20
N GLY A 458 -9.03 23.26 19.89
CA GLY A 458 -9.22 21.95 19.27
C GLY A 458 -7.95 21.30 18.74
N VAL A 459 -6.78 21.91 18.89
CA VAL A 459 -5.48 21.29 18.57
C VAL A 459 -4.72 21.03 19.86
N THR A 460 -4.44 19.77 20.16
CA THR A 460 -3.61 19.38 21.32
C THR A 460 -2.27 18.83 20.82
N PRO A 461 -1.34 18.45 21.72
CA PRO A 461 -0.10 17.80 21.31
C PRO A 461 -0.30 16.49 20.53
N ASP A 462 -1.40 15.80 20.81
CA ASP A 462 -1.71 14.44 20.37
C ASP A 462 -2.96 14.34 19.51
N LYS A 463 -3.81 15.38 19.45
CA LYS A 463 -5.10 15.34 18.76
C LYS A 463 -5.42 16.60 17.97
N ILE A 464 -6.29 16.42 16.96
CA ILE A 464 -7.01 17.47 16.25
C ILE A 464 -8.50 17.13 16.40
N LEU A 465 -9.23 17.95 17.14
CA LEU A 465 -10.66 17.84 17.37
C LEU A 465 -11.41 18.53 16.23
N LEU A 466 -12.15 17.76 15.47
CA LEU A 466 -13.06 18.24 14.44
C LEU A 466 -14.49 18.08 14.94
N GLY A 467 -15.38 18.98 14.56
CA GLY A 467 -16.81 18.86 14.83
C GLY A 467 -17.60 18.57 13.58
N THR A 468 -18.75 17.93 13.73
CA THR A 468 -19.81 17.93 12.73
C THR A 468 -21.15 17.91 13.44
N PHE A 469 -22.15 18.53 12.82
CA PHE A 469 -23.54 18.40 13.20
C PHE A 469 -24.30 17.85 12.01
N CYS A 470 -25.12 16.85 12.26
CA CYS A 470 -25.93 16.24 11.22
C CYS A 470 -27.17 15.60 11.82
N ASP A 471 -28.16 15.40 10.96
CA ASP A 471 -29.36 14.67 11.34
C ASP A 471 -29.05 13.17 11.52
N LEU A 472 -29.20 12.66 12.75
CA LEU A 472 -29.04 11.24 13.10
C LEU A 472 -30.32 10.60 13.66
N SER A 473 -31.31 11.39 14.08
CA SER A 473 -32.58 10.89 14.62
C SER A 473 -33.84 11.41 13.92
N GLY A 474 -33.70 12.39 13.05
CA GLY A 474 -34.75 13.07 12.30
C GLY A 474 -34.94 12.54 10.87
N PRO A 475 -35.59 13.32 9.99
CA PRO A 475 -36.06 12.86 8.68
C PRO A 475 -34.94 12.46 7.70
N ASN A 476 -33.72 12.95 7.90
CA ASN A 476 -32.52 12.70 7.10
C ASN A 476 -31.49 11.81 7.83
N ALA A 477 -31.86 11.12 8.92
CA ALA A 477 -30.98 10.26 9.71
C ALA A 477 -30.13 9.28 8.88
N THR A 478 -30.71 8.64 7.86
CA THR A 478 -30.00 7.69 7.01
C THR A 478 -28.86 8.36 6.22
N ILE A 479 -29.06 9.61 5.79
CA ILE A 479 -28.04 10.40 5.07
C ILE A 479 -26.91 10.78 6.03
N GLY A 480 -27.24 11.29 7.22
CA GLY A 480 -26.26 11.66 8.24
C GLY A 480 -25.39 10.48 8.67
N MET A 481 -26.01 9.33 8.98
CA MET A 481 -25.28 8.09 9.30
C MET A 481 -24.40 7.61 8.15
N ALA A 482 -24.88 7.65 6.91
CA ALA A 482 -24.09 7.24 5.75
C ALA A 482 -22.85 8.12 5.57
N ALA A 483 -23.01 9.44 5.67
CA ALA A 483 -21.89 10.37 5.64
C ALA A 483 -20.91 10.08 6.79
N LEU A 484 -21.43 9.83 8.01
CA LEU A 484 -20.66 9.51 9.22
C LEU A 484 -19.70 8.35 9.07
N ARG A 485 -20.18 7.28 8.43
CA ARG A 485 -19.33 6.14 8.09
C ARG A 485 -18.18 6.53 7.16
N GLY A 486 -18.47 7.35 6.16
CA GLY A 486 -17.50 7.82 5.17
C GLY A 486 -16.31 8.57 5.78
N TYR A 487 -16.56 9.65 6.54
CA TYR A 487 -15.47 10.40 7.17
C TYR A 487 -14.75 9.58 8.25
N SER A 488 -15.49 8.79 9.05
CA SER A 488 -14.90 7.96 10.11
C SER A 488 -13.95 6.89 9.56
N ALA A 489 -14.28 6.26 8.43
CA ALA A 489 -13.43 5.28 7.77
C ALA A 489 -12.09 5.89 7.35
N TYR A 490 -12.11 7.10 6.78
CA TYR A 490 -10.90 7.79 6.35
C TYR A 490 -10.04 8.30 7.52
N TYR A 491 -10.65 8.92 8.54
CA TYR A 491 -9.89 9.38 9.72
C TYR A 491 -9.26 8.21 10.48
N ARG A 492 -9.96 7.08 10.65
CA ARG A 492 -9.35 5.87 11.23
C ARG A 492 -8.19 5.35 10.38
N HIS A 493 -8.32 5.39 9.06
CA HIS A 493 -7.20 5.05 8.18
C HIS A 493 -6.00 5.96 8.44
N VAL A 494 -6.18 7.28 8.41
CA VAL A 494 -5.09 8.25 8.65
C VAL A 494 -4.47 8.08 10.05
N ASN A 495 -5.30 7.84 11.07
CA ASN A 495 -4.87 7.62 12.45
C ASN A 495 -3.99 6.37 12.63
N ARG A 496 -4.29 5.28 11.91
CA ARG A 496 -3.44 4.06 11.89
C ARG A 496 -2.03 4.34 11.36
N TRP A 497 -1.88 5.34 10.50
CA TRP A 497 -0.60 5.83 9.98
C TRP A 497 0.04 6.91 10.86
N GLY A 498 -0.38 7.03 12.11
CA GLY A 498 0.15 8.01 13.06
C GLY A 498 -0.55 9.36 13.05
N GLY A 499 -1.64 9.52 12.28
CA GLY A 499 -2.42 10.75 12.21
C GLY A 499 -1.80 11.81 11.29
N VAL A 500 -2.19 13.08 11.46
CA VAL A 500 -1.62 14.20 10.70
C VAL A 500 -0.59 14.91 11.54
N HIS A 501 0.64 15.02 11.03
CA HIS A 501 1.79 15.56 11.77
C HIS A 501 1.95 14.89 13.14
N GLY A 502 1.61 13.60 13.25
CA GLY A 502 1.66 12.83 14.50
C GLY A 502 0.50 13.07 15.48
N ARG A 503 -0.53 13.85 15.11
CA ARG A 503 -1.76 14.07 15.90
C ARG A 503 -2.90 13.21 15.35
N GLN A 504 -3.61 12.51 16.23
CA GLN A 504 -4.79 11.74 15.89
C GLN A 504 -5.96 12.67 15.58
N ILE A 505 -6.72 12.37 14.54
CA ILE A 505 -7.95 13.10 14.23
C ILE A 505 -9.08 12.48 15.04
N GLU A 506 -9.82 13.31 15.78
CA GLU A 506 -11.01 12.90 16.52
C GLU A 506 -12.19 13.77 16.04
N LEU A 507 -13.30 13.12 15.70
CA LEU A 507 -14.49 13.79 15.20
C LEU A 507 -15.59 13.71 16.27
N ILE A 508 -16.02 14.87 16.75
CA ILE A 508 -17.17 15.03 17.64
C ILE A 508 -18.40 15.26 16.78
N VAL A 509 -19.47 14.51 17.05
CA VAL A 509 -20.68 14.47 16.25
C VAL A 509 -21.86 14.86 17.12
N GLU A 510 -22.59 15.89 16.71
CA GLU A 510 -23.86 16.27 17.34
C GLU A 510 -25.05 15.91 16.43
N ASP A 511 -26.08 15.33 17.04
CA ASP A 511 -27.36 15.10 16.39
C ASP A 511 -28.26 16.34 16.54
N ASP A 512 -28.56 17.00 15.43
CA ASP A 512 -29.44 18.17 15.40
C ASP A 512 -30.90 17.84 15.06
N GLY A 513 -31.20 16.59 14.67
CA GLY A 513 -32.52 16.17 14.23
C GLY A 513 -33.09 16.96 13.04
N PHE A 514 -32.23 17.60 12.25
CA PHE A 514 -32.60 18.55 11.19
C PHE A 514 -33.45 19.74 11.68
N ASP A 515 -33.20 20.20 12.90
CA ASP A 515 -33.91 21.32 13.52
C ASP A 515 -32.99 22.53 13.75
N PRO A 516 -33.30 23.72 13.20
CA PRO A 516 -32.46 24.91 13.34
C PRO A 516 -32.16 25.33 14.79
N GLN A 517 -33.11 25.19 15.72
CA GLN A 517 -32.88 25.59 17.12
C GLN A 517 -31.96 24.60 17.82
N ARG A 518 -32.16 23.30 17.58
CA ARG A 518 -31.22 22.27 18.07
C ARG A 518 -29.83 22.42 17.45
N THR A 519 -29.75 22.83 16.18
CA THR A 519 -28.48 23.08 15.49
C THR A 519 -27.70 24.21 16.18
N GLN A 520 -28.37 25.30 16.58
CA GLN A 520 -27.73 26.39 17.32
C GLN A 520 -27.10 25.89 18.63
N LEU A 521 -27.85 25.10 19.41
CA LEU A 521 -27.35 24.51 20.66
C LEU A 521 -26.19 23.53 20.44
N ALA A 522 -26.29 22.69 19.41
CA ALA A 522 -25.25 21.74 19.02
C ALA A 522 -23.96 22.46 18.61
N VAL A 523 -24.06 23.50 17.78
CA VAL A 523 -22.91 24.30 17.34
C VAL A 523 -22.31 25.11 18.47
N GLU A 524 -23.13 25.72 19.33
CA GLU A 524 -22.64 26.41 20.52
C GLU A 524 -21.85 25.45 21.41
N LYS A 525 -22.33 24.23 21.63
CA LYS A 525 -21.62 23.18 22.36
C LYS A 525 -20.29 22.80 21.69
N LEU A 526 -20.29 22.51 20.39
CA LEU A 526 -19.09 22.16 19.64
C LEU A 526 -18.03 23.28 19.68
N VAL A 527 -18.45 24.54 19.57
CA VAL A 527 -17.55 25.69 19.48
C VAL A 527 -17.06 26.16 20.84
N THR A 528 -17.94 26.23 21.85
CA THR A 528 -17.61 26.84 23.15
C THR A 528 -17.15 25.82 24.19
N ARG A 529 -17.73 24.62 24.19
CA ARG A 529 -17.47 23.61 25.21
C ARG A 529 -16.45 22.60 24.74
N ASP A 530 -16.64 22.07 23.53
CA ASP A 530 -15.75 21.05 22.98
C ASP A 530 -14.58 21.68 22.18
N GLU A 531 -14.63 23.01 21.97
CA GLU A 531 -13.58 23.84 21.37
C GLU A 531 -13.04 23.30 20.04
N VAL A 532 -13.90 22.76 19.17
CA VAL A 532 -13.44 22.12 17.93
C VAL A 532 -12.62 23.06 17.03
N PHE A 533 -11.63 22.48 16.36
CA PHE A 533 -10.72 23.22 15.48
C PHE A 533 -11.44 23.71 14.22
N ALA A 534 -12.26 22.85 13.63
CA ALA A 534 -13.05 23.12 12.42
C ALA A 534 -14.35 22.28 12.43
N ILE A 535 -15.34 22.74 11.67
CA ILE A 535 -16.59 22.00 11.38
C ILE A 535 -16.47 21.35 10.01
N VAL A 536 -16.75 20.05 9.91
CA VAL A 536 -16.52 19.25 8.70
C VAL A 536 -17.79 18.54 8.24
N SER A 537 -18.16 18.74 6.98
CA SER A 537 -19.32 18.09 6.36
C SER A 537 -20.64 18.19 7.17
N PRO A 538 -20.99 19.36 7.73
CA PRO A 538 -22.26 19.53 8.43
C PRO A 538 -23.44 19.36 7.47
N LEU A 539 -24.49 18.63 7.89
CA LEU A 539 -25.61 18.27 7.02
C LEU A 539 -26.77 19.27 7.10
N GLY A 540 -27.28 19.68 5.93
CA GLY A 540 -28.57 20.35 5.80
C GLY A 540 -28.50 21.84 5.46
N THR A 541 -29.45 22.34 4.66
CA THR A 541 -29.43 23.74 4.19
C THR A 541 -29.88 24.71 5.28
N ILE A 542 -31.07 24.49 5.86
CA ILE A 542 -31.64 25.40 6.87
C ILE A 542 -30.89 25.34 8.20
N THR A 543 -30.35 24.17 8.56
CA THR A 543 -29.54 23.96 9.77
C THR A 543 -28.22 24.72 9.67
N ASN A 544 -27.49 24.59 8.56
CA ASN A 544 -26.27 25.34 8.32
C ASN A 544 -26.50 26.86 8.25
N LEU A 545 -27.58 27.31 7.60
CA LEU A 545 -27.91 28.75 7.53
C LEU A 545 -28.20 29.34 8.92
N ALA A 546 -28.83 28.58 9.82
CA ALA A 546 -29.19 29.03 11.17
C ALA A 546 -27.98 29.33 12.08
N VAL A 547 -26.79 28.85 11.72
CA VAL A 547 -25.54 29.01 12.48
C VAL A 547 -24.45 29.74 11.69
N LEU A 548 -24.75 30.19 10.47
CA LEU A 548 -23.79 30.82 9.57
C LEU A 548 -23.10 32.02 10.21
N ASP A 549 -23.88 32.99 10.69
CA ASP A 549 -23.36 34.24 11.25
C ASP A 549 -22.54 33.98 12.52
N TYR A 550 -22.99 33.04 13.36
CA TYR A 550 -22.25 32.64 14.56
C TYR A 550 -20.89 32.03 14.22
N LEU A 551 -20.83 31.10 13.26
CA LEU A 551 -19.57 30.46 12.85
C LEU A 551 -18.62 31.45 12.15
N LEU A 552 -19.15 32.42 11.40
CA LEU A 552 -18.38 33.52 10.82
C LEU A 552 -17.82 34.45 11.91
N GLU A 553 -18.63 34.86 12.88
CA GLU A 553 -18.18 35.69 14.01
C GLU A 553 -17.05 35.00 14.79
N LYS A 554 -17.19 33.70 15.06
CA LYS A 554 -16.19 32.89 15.76
C LYS A 554 -15.00 32.45 14.89
N GLN A 555 -14.99 32.81 13.60
CA GLN A 555 -13.96 32.45 12.63
C GLN A 555 -13.67 30.94 12.60
N ILE A 556 -14.71 30.11 12.64
CA ILE A 556 -14.58 28.65 12.57
C ILE A 556 -14.51 28.23 11.10
N PRO A 557 -13.46 27.51 10.66
CA PRO A 557 -13.43 26.90 9.34
C PRO A 557 -14.57 25.88 9.19
N VAL A 558 -15.38 26.03 8.14
CA VAL A 558 -16.44 25.10 7.76
C VAL A 558 -16.09 24.51 6.39
N ILE A 559 -15.75 23.24 6.37
CA ILE A 559 -15.25 22.56 5.18
C ILE A 559 -16.29 21.58 4.67
N SER A 560 -16.59 21.70 3.38
CA SER A 560 -17.56 20.87 2.68
C SER A 560 -18.95 20.86 3.33
N PRO A 561 -19.63 22.00 3.58
CA PRO A 561 -21.04 21.97 3.99
C PRO A 561 -21.81 21.01 3.09
N HIS A 562 -22.48 20.02 3.67
CA HIS A 562 -23.23 19.01 2.91
C HIS A 562 -24.60 19.59 2.54
N SER A 563 -24.53 20.67 1.76
CA SER A 563 -25.57 21.55 1.25
C SER A 563 -24.96 22.42 0.16
N GLY A 564 -25.72 22.72 -0.90
CA GLY A 564 -25.22 23.51 -2.03
C GLY A 564 -25.77 24.93 -2.13
N VAL A 565 -26.20 25.60 -1.06
CA VAL A 565 -26.65 26.99 -1.23
C VAL A 565 -25.49 27.89 -1.68
N SER A 566 -25.74 28.76 -2.67
CA SER A 566 -24.71 29.65 -3.24
C SER A 566 -24.00 30.51 -2.21
N THR A 567 -24.67 30.85 -1.11
CA THR A 567 -24.14 31.57 0.04
C THR A 567 -22.84 31.00 0.59
N TRP A 568 -22.53 29.71 0.42
CA TRP A 568 -21.26 29.13 0.86
C TRP A 568 -20.03 29.64 0.09
N SER A 569 -20.24 30.20 -1.11
CA SER A 569 -19.16 30.63 -1.99
C SER A 569 -19.35 32.00 -2.63
N ALA A 570 -20.58 32.54 -2.64
CA ALA A 570 -20.90 33.84 -3.23
C ALA A 570 -21.89 34.64 -2.34
N PRO A 571 -21.52 35.85 -1.85
CA PRO A 571 -20.16 36.40 -1.84
C PRO A 571 -19.22 35.53 -0.98
N LEU A 572 -17.93 35.58 -1.30
CA LEU A 572 -16.89 34.80 -0.64
C LEU A 572 -16.92 34.98 0.88
N LYS A 573 -16.81 33.87 1.61
CA LYS A 573 -16.67 33.82 3.06
C LYS A 573 -15.35 33.12 3.39
N ARG A 574 -14.43 33.84 4.01
CA ARG A 574 -13.06 33.37 4.29
C ARG A 574 -13.00 31.98 4.93
N THR A 575 -13.92 31.66 5.83
CA THR A 575 -13.87 30.40 6.58
C THR A 575 -14.69 29.26 5.96
N TYR A 576 -15.43 29.50 4.87
CA TYR A 576 -16.27 28.49 4.24
C TYR A 576 -15.64 27.97 2.95
N PHE A 577 -15.51 26.65 2.84
CA PHE A 577 -14.98 25.95 1.67
C PHE A 577 -16.04 24.99 1.13
N ALA A 578 -16.70 25.35 0.03
CA ALA A 578 -17.73 24.52 -0.58
C ALA A 578 -17.07 23.37 -1.38
N LEU A 579 -17.52 22.13 -1.16
CA LEU A 579 -17.06 21.00 -1.95
C LEU A 579 -17.96 20.76 -3.17
N GLN A 580 -19.27 20.77 -2.96
CA GLN A 580 -20.26 20.52 -4.01
C GLN A 580 -20.61 21.80 -4.79
N PRO A 581 -21.07 21.68 -6.05
CA PRO A 581 -21.59 22.81 -6.82
C PRO A 581 -22.83 23.41 -6.16
N SER A 582 -23.10 24.70 -6.41
CA SER A 582 -24.27 25.34 -5.83
C SER A 582 -25.58 24.89 -6.47
N TYR A 583 -26.71 25.05 -5.77
CA TYR A 583 -28.05 24.80 -6.28
C TYR A 583 -28.37 25.68 -7.49
N ARG A 584 -27.82 26.90 -7.54
CA ARG A 584 -27.89 27.75 -8.73
C ARG A 584 -27.18 27.12 -9.93
N VAL A 585 -25.95 26.63 -9.75
CA VAL A 585 -25.20 25.96 -10.82
C VAL A 585 -25.90 24.66 -11.23
N GLU A 586 -26.36 23.86 -10.27
CA GLU A 586 -27.10 22.64 -10.52
C GLU A 586 -28.40 22.89 -11.30
N GLY A 587 -29.21 23.87 -10.89
CA GLY A 587 -30.44 24.25 -11.59
C GLY A 587 -30.17 24.67 -13.04
N GLN A 588 -29.10 25.43 -13.28
CA GLN A 588 -28.68 25.79 -14.64
C GLN A 588 -28.23 24.57 -15.46
N LEU A 589 -27.48 23.64 -14.86
CA LEU A 589 -27.03 22.41 -15.51
C LEU A 589 -28.21 21.50 -15.90
N LEU A 590 -29.17 21.33 -15.00
CA LEU A 590 -30.37 20.54 -15.26
C LEU A 590 -31.26 21.19 -16.33
N ALA A 591 -31.39 22.52 -16.34
CA ALA A 591 -32.14 23.23 -17.37
C ALA A 591 -31.44 23.13 -18.73
N GLN A 592 -30.11 23.29 -18.77
CA GLN A 592 -29.32 23.10 -19.98
C GLN A 592 -29.49 21.67 -20.54
N TYR A 593 -29.41 20.66 -19.68
CA TYR A 593 -29.65 19.27 -20.06
C TYR A 593 -31.06 19.06 -20.63
N ALA A 594 -32.09 19.63 -19.97
CA ALA A 594 -33.45 19.54 -20.46
C ALA A 594 -33.60 20.15 -21.86
N LEU A 595 -33.08 21.35 -22.09
CA LEU A 595 -33.12 22.02 -23.39
C LEU A 595 -32.39 21.23 -24.48
N ASP A 596 -31.19 20.74 -24.18
CA ASP A 596 -30.34 20.08 -25.16
C ASP A 596 -30.82 18.68 -25.55
N GLU A 597 -31.33 17.91 -24.58
CA GLU A 597 -31.52 16.46 -24.75
C GLU A 597 -32.99 16.02 -24.65
N LEU A 598 -33.86 16.83 -24.03
CA LEU A 598 -35.27 16.47 -23.81
C LEU A 598 -36.23 17.31 -24.64
N ALA A 599 -35.81 18.50 -25.11
CA ALA A 599 -36.63 19.45 -25.87
C ALA A 599 -38.04 19.63 -25.26
N PRO A 600 -38.14 20.03 -23.98
CA PRO A 600 -39.41 20.03 -23.26
C PRO A 600 -40.41 21.03 -23.85
N THR A 601 -41.67 20.62 -23.90
CA THR A 601 -42.79 21.49 -24.29
C THR A 601 -43.53 22.06 -23.09
N ARG A 602 -43.55 21.35 -21.94
CA ARG A 602 -44.25 21.77 -20.72
C ARG A 602 -43.49 21.34 -19.48
N VAL A 603 -43.02 22.30 -18.70
CA VAL A 603 -42.14 22.03 -17.56
C VAL A 603 -42.85 22.35 -16.26
N ALA A 604 -42.69 21.49 -15.26
CA ALA A 604 -43.05 21.81 -13.88
C ALA A 604 -41.86 21.67 -12.94
N ILE A 605 -41.88 22.44 -11.86
CA ILE A 605 -40.91 22.36 -10.76
C ILE A 605 -41.66 21.95 -9.51
N PHE A 606 -41.21 20.88 -8.88
CA PHE A 606 -41.61 20.48 -7.54
C PHE A 606 -40.50 20.88 -6.56
N ALA A 607 -40.74 21.94 -5.79
CA ALA A 607 -39.73 22.57 -4.94
C ALA A 607 -40.13 22.54 -3.46
N VAL A 608 -39.16 22.24 -2.60
CA VAL A 608 -39.34 22.43 -1.16
C VAL A 608 -39.32 23.92 -0.80
N ASP A 609 -40.14 24.34 0.17
CA ASP A 609 -40.26 25.73 0.62
C ASP A 609 -39.12 26.13 1.56
N ASP A 610 -37.89 26.11 1.05
CA ASP A 610 -36.71 26.62 1.72
C ASP A 610 -35.68 27.15 0.70
N GLN A 611 -34.54 27.63 1.19
CA GLN A 611 -33.49 28.20 0.34
C GLN A 611 -32.96 27.23 -0.74
N PHE A 612 -32.99 25.92 -0.51
CA PHE A 612 -32.58 24.94 -1.51
C PHE A 612 -33.59 24.90 -2.67
N GLY A 613 -34.87 24.69 -2.36
CA GLY A 613 -35.89 24.62 -3.39
C GLY A 613 -36.01 25.93 -4.17
N GLN A 614 -35.93 27.08 -3.48
CA GLN A 614 -35.99 28.40 -4.08
C GLN A 614 -34.81 28.67 -5.03
N GLU A 615 -33.56 28.42 -4.60
CA GLU A 615 -32.39 28.71 -5.43
C GLU A 615 -32.33 27.80 -6.67
N SER A 616 -32.57 26.49 -6.49
CA SER A 616 -32.61 25.51 -7.58
C SER A 616 -33.72 25.82 -8.59
N ALA A 617 -34.94 26.09 -8.11
CA ALA A 617 -36.09 26.41 -8.95
C ALA A 617 -35.91 27.70 -9.74
N SER A 618 -35.40 28.76 -9.10
CA SER A 618 -35.16 30.06 -9.75
C SER A 618 -34.13 29.91 -10.87
N ALA A 619 -33.00 29.27 -10.59
CA ALA A 619 -31.92 29.12 -11.56
C ALA A 619 -32.33 28.28 -12.78
N PHE A 620 -33.10 27.21 -12.55
CA PHE A 620 -33.64 26.38 -13.62
C PHE A 620 -34.64 27.17 -14.49
N ARG A 621 -35.56 27.91 -13.85
CA ARG A 621 -36.55 28.75 -14.54
C ARG A 621 -35.90 29.87 -15.35
N GLU A 622 -34.94 30.59 -14.77
CA GLU A 622 -34.19 31.67 -15.43
C GLU A 622 -33.52 31.16 -16.71
N LYS A 623 -32.88 29.99 -16.65
CA LYS A 623 -32.17 29.39 -17.79
C LYS A 623 -33.14 28.93 -18.90
N LEU A 624 -34.29 28.37 -18.55
CA LEU A 624 -35.34 28.03 -19.53
C LEU A 624 -35.94 29.27 -20.19
N ALA A 625 -36.24 30.31 -19.42
CA ALA A 625 -36.77 31.55 -19.94
C ALA A 625 -35.80 32.24 -20.90
N ALA A 626 -34.50 32.22 -20.60
CA ALA A 626 -33.45 32.73 -21.49
C ALA A 626 -33.36 31.98 -22.83
N ALA A 627 -33.80 30.72 -22.87
CA ALA A 627 -33.90 29.92 -24.10
C ALA A 627 -35.27 30.04 -24.80
N GLY A 628 -36.14 30.97 -24.37
CA GLY A 628 -37.46 31.18 -24.95
C GLY A 628 -38.54 30.20 -24.50
N VAL A 629 -38.25 29.31 -23.54
CA VAL A 629 -39.23 28.35 -23.01
C VAL A 629 -39.98 29.00 -21.85
N SER A 630 -41.24 29.39 -22.11
CA SER A 630 -42.08 30.19 -21.21
C SER A 630 -43.33 29.43 -20.75
N ALA A 631 -43.14 28.39 -19.95
CA ALA A 631 -44.20 27.73 -19.17
C ALA A 631 -43.58 26.81 -18.10
N VAL A 632 -43.25 27.39 -16.93
CA VAL A 632 -42.70 26.66 -15.79
C VAL A 632 -43.62 26.85 -14.58
N GLU A 633 -44.51 25.90 -14.33
CA GLU A 633 -45.32 25.88 -13.11
C GLU A 633 -44.44 25.48 -11.92
N THR A 634 -44.64 26.06 -10.74
CA THR A 634 -43.89 25.70 -9.54
C THR A 634 -44.83 25.32 -8.43
N ILE A 635 -44.74 24.07 -8.00
CA ILE A 635 -45.47 23.51 -6.88
C ILE A 635 -44.51 23.51 -5.69
N THR A 636 -44.82 24.37 -4.73
CA THR A 636 -44.05 24.52 -3.50
C THR A 636 -44.66 23.67 -2.39
N HIS A 637 -43.83 22.98 -1.60
CA HIS A 637 -44.30 22.16 -0.48
C HIS A 637 -43.42 22.28 0.77
N SER A 638 -43.99 21.97 1.94
CA SER A 638 -43.21 21.86 3.18
C SER A 638 -42.39 20.57 3.20
N ALA A 639 -41.18 20.61 3.77
CA ALA A 639 -40.40 19.41 4.05
C ALA A 639 -41.03 18.50 5.13
N ARG A 640 -41.88 19.06 6.00
CA ARG A 640 -42.44 18.36 7.18
C ARG A 640 -43.83 17.78 6.95
N VAL A 641 -44.58 18.28 5.96
CA VAL A 641 -45.95 17.86 5.66
C VAL A 641 -45.94 17.06 4.36
N SER A 642 -46.49 15.84 4.37
CA SER A 642 -46.64 15.01 3.17
C SER A 642 -48.08 15.06 2.67
N ALA A 643 -48.27 15.49 1.42
CA ALA A 643 -49.57 15.60 0.77
C ALA A 643 -49.49 15.17 -0.72
N PRO A 644 -49.07 13.92 -1.01
CA PRO A 644 -48.70 13.49 -2.36
C PRO A 644 -49.85 13.54 -3.36
N ASP A 645 -51.10 13.28 -2.93
CA ASP A 645 -52.26 13.34 -3.83
C ASP A 645 -52.55 14.77 -4.30
N GLN A 646 -52.39 15.76 -3.41
CA GLN A 646 -52.54 17.17 -3.76
C GLN A 646 -51.43 17.63 -4.71
N TRP A 647 -50.18 17.24 -4.43
CA TRP A 647 -49.03 17.57 -5.28
C TRP A 647 -49.18 16.97 -6.68
N LEU A 648 -49.63 15.71 -6.75
CA LEU A 648 -49.88 15.04 -8.01
C LEU A 648 -51.02 15.68 -8.79
N ALA A 649 -52.14 16.02 -8.13
CA ALA A 649 -53.27 16.66 -8.80
C ALA A 649 -52.86 17.99 -9.47
N ALA A 650 -52.03 18.79 -8.81
CA ALA A 650 -51.48 20.01 -9.38
C ALA A 650 -50.58 19.72 -10.61
N LEU A 651 -49.68 18.73 -10.53
CA LEU A 651 -48.85 18.34 -11.68
C LEU A 651 -49.68 17.82 -12.85
N VAL A 652 -50.69 16.98 -12.60
CA VAL A 652 -51.55 16.43 -13.65
C VAL A 652 -52.34 17.53 -14.35
N ALA A 653 -52.79 18.57 -13.63
CA ALA A 653 -53.48 19.71 -14.20
C ALA A 653 -52.60 20.52 -15.17
N GLY A 654 -51.31 20.70 -14.86
CA GLY A 654 -50.34 21.35 -15.75
C GLY A 654 -49.86 20.48 -16.91
N ALA A 655 -50.05 19.15 -16.80
CA ALA A 655 -49.65 18.13 -17.77
C ALA A 655 -48.20 18.28 -18.31
N PRO A 656 -47.18 18.41 -17.44
CA PRO A 656 -45.79 18.59 -17.86
C PRO A 656 -45.22 17.32 -18.51
N ASP A 657 -44.33 17.50 -19.49
CA ASP A 657 -43.49 16.42 -20.04
C ASP A 657 -42.16 16.26 -19.29
N VAL A 658 -41.70 17.32 -18.61
CA VAL A 658 -40.53 17.29 -17.71
C VAL A 658 -40.89 17.86 -16.33
N VAL A 659 -40.50 17.16 -15.27
CA VAL A 659 -40.65 17.63 -13.89
C VAL A 659 -39.31 17.67 -13.18
N LEU A 660 -38.92 18.86 -12.71
CA LEU A 660 -37.77 19.06 -11.83
C LEU A 660 -38.14 18.75 -10.37
N LEU A 661 -37.37 17.89 -9.73
CA LEU A 661 -37.47 17.53 -8.31
C LEU A 661 -36.39 18.29 -7.52
N SER A 662 -36.67 19.54 -7.17
CA SER A 662 -35.85 20.39 -6.29
C SER A 662 -36.29 20.21 -4.84
N THR A 663 -36.22 18.97 -4.34
CA THR A 663 -36.75 18.56 -3.04
C THR A 663 -35.89 17.49 -2.36
N TYR A 664 -36.26 17.10 -1.14
CA TYR A 664 -35.60 16.05 -0.36
C TYR A 664 -36.14 14.65 -0.70
N VAL A 665 -35.41 13.63 -0.27
CA VAL A 665 -35.66 12.22 -0.66
C VAL A 665 -37.09 11.77 -0.36
N LYS A 666 -37.61 12.06 0.84
CA LYS A 666 -38.93 11.57 1.26
C LYS A 666 -40.09 12.19 0.47
N PRO A 667 -40.21 13.52 0.32
CA PRO A 667 -41.21 14.12 -0.56
C PRO A 667 -41.10 13.67 -2.03
N ALA A 668 -39.88 13.54 -2.56
CA ALA A 668 -39.67 13.00 -3.90
C ALA A 668 -40.21 11.56 -4.02
N ALA A 669 -39.89 10.70 -3.05
CA ALA A 669 -40.36 9.32 -3.03
C ALA A 669 -41.89 9.21 -2.90
N ASP A 670 -42.50 10.05 -2.07
CA ASP A 670 -43.97 10.10 -1.92
C ASP A 670 -44.65 10.51 -3.22
N LEU A 671 -44.12 11.55 -3.88
CA LEU A 671 -44.64 12.02 -5.18
C LEU A 671 -44.47 10.96 -6.27
N LEU A 672 -43.28 10.35 -6.38
CA LEU A 672 -43.00 9.29 -7.36
C LEU A 672 -43.94 8.09 -7.17
N ARG A 673 -44.23 7.69 -5.92
CA ARG A 673 -45.20 6.62 -5.65
C ARG A 673 -46.61 6.98 -6.08
N ALA A 674 -47.07 8.17 -5.74
CA ALA A 674 -48.41 8.62 -6.15
C ALA A 674 -48.52 8.73 -7.67
N ALA A 675 -47.53 9.31 -8.33
CA ALA A 675 -47.46 9.36 -9.80
C ALA A 675 -47.44 7.96 -10.41
N HIS A 676 -46.66 7.03 -9.83
CA HIS A 676 -46.61 5.64 -10.25
C HIS A 676 -47.99 4.98 -10.21
N ALA A 677 -48.66 5.06 -9.06
CA ALA A 677 -49.98 4.48 -8.83
C ALA A 677 -51.06 5.02 -9.78
N ASN A 678 -50.95 6.29 -10.20
CA ASN A 678 -51.93 6.96 -11.07
C ASN A 678 -51.53 6.98 -12.56
N GLY A 679 -50.50 6.23 -12.97
CA GLY A 679 -50.10 6.17 -14.38
C GLY A 679 -49.43 7.44 -14.93
N PHE A 680 -49.12 8.44 -14.09
CA PHE A 680 -48.43 9.66 -14.50
C PHE A 680 -46.91 9.41 -14.62
N ARG A 681 -46.33 9.67 -15.80
CA ARG A 681 -44.92 9.31 -16.14
C ARG A 681 -44.21 10.42 -16.94
N PRO A 682 -44.04 11.64 -16.40
CA PRO A 682 -43.18 12.64 -17.03
C PRO A 682 -41.71 12.20 -16.97
N MET A 683 -40.83 12.92 -17.66
CA MET A 683 -39.40 12.80 -17.43
C MET A 683 -39.03 13.48 -16.12
N TRP A 684 -38.59 12.69 -15.13
CA TRP A 684 -38.15 13.19 -13.83
C TRP A 684 -36.68 13.59 -13.87
N LEU A 685 -36.38 14.85 -13.53
CA LEU A 685 -35.04 15.37 -13.31
C LEU A 685 -34.86 15.73 -11.84
N GLY A 686 -33.88 15.17 -11.17
CA GLY A 686 -33.64 15.34 -9.73
C GLY A 686 -32.32 16.02 -9.40
N SER A 687 -32.30 16.67 -8.24
CA SER A 687 -31.07 17.15 -7.63
C SER A 687 -30.23 16.00 -7.06
N TYR A 688 -28.94 16.23 -6.87
CA TYR A 688 -28.03 15.29 -6.20
C TYR A 688 -28.49 14.92 -4.80
N THR A 689 -29.37 15.73 -4.18
CA THR A 689 -29.98 15.48 -2.87
C THR A 689 -30.80 14.18 -2.84
N ILE A 690 -31.31 13.73 -3.99
CA ILE A 690 -32.10 12.49 -4.10
C ILE A 690 -31.32 11.32 -4.73
N SER A 691 -30.05 11.52 -5.08
CA SER A 691 -29.20 10.53 -5.78
C SER A 691 -28.61 9.44 -4.87
N GLY A 692 -29.20 9.24 -3.69
CA GLY A 692 -28.85 8.17 -2.74
C GLY A 692 -29.71 6.91 -2.93
N PRO A 693 -29.28 5.74 -2.42
CA PRO A 693 -30.07 4.51 -2.46
C PRO A 693 -31.41 4.61 -1.70
N GLU A 694 -31.54 5.58 -0.79
CA GLU A 694 -32.73 5.82 0.02
C GLU A 694 -33.97 6.14 -0.81
N LEU A 695 -33.80 6.76 -1.99
CA LEU A 695 -34.90 7.01 -2.92
C LEU A 695 -35.57 5.69 -3.31
N PHE A 696 -34.79 4.67 -3.67
CA PHE A 696 -35.30 3.36 -4.06
C PHE A 696 -36.00 2.65 -2.89
N ARG A 697 -35.45 2.79 -1.68
CA ARG A 697 -36.03 2.22 -0.47
C ARG A 697 -37.40 2.81 -0.14
N LEU A 698 -37.57 4.11 -0.34
CA LEU A 698 -38.80 4.83 0.00
C LEU A 698 -39.84 4.82 -1.12
N ALA A 699 -39.40 4.97 -2.37
CA ALA A 699 -40.30 5.02 -3.54
C ALA A 699 -40.65 3.62 -4.07
N GLY A 700 -39.75 2.64 -3.90
CA GLY A 700 -39.80 1.36 -4.59
C GLY A 700 -39.20 1.44 -5.99
N HIS A 701 -38.66 0.31 -6.47
CA HIS A 701 -37.93 0.25 -7.75
C HIS A 701 -38.82 0.69 -8.94
N ALA A 702 -40.08 0.24 -8.98
CA ALA A 702 -40.97 0.55 -10.10
C ALA A 702 -41.36 2.04 -10.19
N ALA A 703 -41.48 2.74 -9.05
CA ALA A 703 -41.86 4.15 -9.03
C ALA A 703 -40.67 5.09 -9.32
N SER A 704 -39.46 4.62 -9.08
CA SER A 704 -38.21 5.39 -9.28
C SER A 704 -37.52 5.07 -10.61
N GLU A 705 -37.96 4.04 -11.33
CA GLU A 705 -37.36 3.63 -12.60
C GLU A 705 -37.34 4.78 -13.62
N GLY A 706 -36.17 5.01 -14.22
CA GLY A 706 -35.98 6.04 -15.23
C GLY A 706 -35.80 7.47 -14.69
N VAL A 707 -35.93 7.71 -13.38
CA VAL A 707 -35.58 9.01 -12.79
C VAL A 707 -34.12 9.33 -13.09
N ARG A 708 -33.85 10.55 -13.57
CA ARG A 708 -32.49 11.06 -13.74
C ARG A 708 -32.19 12.05 -12.64
N ALA A 709 -30.99 12.00 -12.08
CA ALA A 709 -30.55 12.96 -11.09
C ALA A 709 -29.09 13.35 -11.32
N THR A 710 -28.71 14.55 -10.93
CA THR A 710 -27.30 14.92 -10.77
C THR A 710 -26.67 14.09 -9.64
N SER A 711 -25.35 13.91 -9.64
CA SER A 711 -24.65 13.20 -8.58
C SER A 711 -23.18 13.63 -8.45
N TYR A 712 -22.67 13.56 -7.23
CA TYR A 712 -21.26 13.69 -6.87
C TYR A 712 -20.97 12.85 -5.60
N PRO A 713 -19.73 12.43 -5.36
CA PRO A 713 -18.55 12.64 -6.20
C PRO A 713 -18.55 11.73 -7.46
N ALA A 714 -18.02 12.24 -8.57
CA ALA A 714 -18.04 11.61 -9.89
C ALA A 714 -16.63 11.36 -10.47
N GLY A 715 -15.69 10.90 -9.62
CA GLY A 715 -14.36 10.49 -10.05
C GLY A 715 -14.37 9.16 -10.84
N PRO A 716 -13.24 8.77 -11.47
CA PRO A 716 -13.15 7.49 -12.16
C PRO A 716 -13.34 6.35 -11.15
N ARG A 717 -14.34 5.49 -11.34
CA ARG A 717 -14.60 4.35 -10.43
C ARG A 717 -13.46 3.31 -10.41
N GLU A 718 -12.57 3.38 -11.39
CA GLU A 718 -11.34 2.57 -11.48
C GLU A 718 -10.11 3.25 -10.86
N ALA A 719 -10.26 4.46 -10.31
CA ALA A 719 -9.16 5.18 -9.69
C ALA A 719 -8.80 4.58 -8.31
N ARG A 720 -7.50 4.66 -7.97
CA ARG A 720 -6.93 4.25 -6.68
C ARG A 720 -7.73 4.74 -5.45
N GLY A 721 -8.34 5.92 -5.54
CA GLY A 721 -9.18 6.49 -4.47
C GLY A 721 -10.48 5.73 -4.22
N GLU A 722 -11.19 5.31 -5.28
CA GLU A 722 -12.42 4.52 -5.14
C GLU A 722 -12.11 3.13 -4.55
N ALA A 723 -11.02 2.49 -4.99
CA ALA A 723 -10.60 1.19 -4.46
C ALA A 723 -10.23 1.26 -2.96
N LEU A 724 -9.50 2.30 -2.55
CA LEU A 724 -9.19 2.54 -1.15
C LEU A 724 -10.45 2.80 -0.33
N TYR A 725 -11.38 3.62 -0.84
CA TYR A 725 -12.67 3.85 -0.21
C TYR A 725 -13.43 2.54 0.01
N LEU A 726 -13.63 1.72 -1.03
CA LEU A 726 -14.34 0.46 -0.93
C LEU A 726 -13.68 -0.50 0.06
N ARG A 727 -12.34 -0.59 0.06
CA ARG A 727 -11.57 -1.41 0.99
C ARG A 727 -11.75 -0.99 2.44
N LEU A 728 -11.69 0.32 2.71
CA LEU A 728 -11.86 0.86 4.05
C LEU A 728 -13.30 0.68 4.54
N MET A 729 -14.29 0.92 3.68
CA MET A 729 -15.70 0.67 3.99
C MET A 729 -15.97 -0.81 4.30
N ALA A 730 -15.37 -1.73 3.53
CA ALA A 730 -15.53 -3.17 3.76
C ALA A 730 -14.85 -3.64 5.06
N ARG A 731 -13.66 -3.09 5.38
CA ARG A 731 -12.95 -3.41 6.63
C ARG A 731 -13.71 -3.01 7.88
N ASP A 732 -14.51 -1.96 7.77
CA ASP A 732 -15.27 -1.40 8.88
C ASP A 732 -16.72 -1.95 8.96
N ALA A 733 -17.08 -2.91 8.10
CA ALA A 733 -18.40 -3.50 7.99
C ALA A 733 -18.64 -4.65 9.01
N GLU A 734 -18.52 -4.37 10.31
CA GLU A 734 -18.97 -5.30 11.37
C GLU A 734 -20.51 -5.39 11.49
N ARG A 735 -21.28 -4.70 10.61
CA ARG A 735 -22.75 -4.74 10.56
C ARG A 735 -23.20 -5.12 9.16
N ALA A 736 -24.06 -6.13 9.07
CA ALA A 736 -24.31 -6.96 7.89
C ALA A 736 -25.28 -6.35 6.85
N ASP A 737 -25.64 -5.08 6.94
CA ASP A 737 -26.81 -4.54 6.21
C ASP A 737 -26.61 -3.22 5.44
N GLU A 738 -25.39 -2.66 5.31
CA GLU A 738 -25.25 -1.28 4.78
C GLU A 738 -24.19 -1.13 3.66
N THR A 739 -24.65 -0.77 2.45
CA THR A 739 -23.85 -0.74 1.21
C THR A 739 -23.16 0.63 0.98
N PRO A 740 -21.88 0.69 0.53
CA PRO A 740 -21.23 1.91 0.05
C PRO A 740 -22.09 2.72 -0.94
N GLY A 741 -22.42 3.97 -0.60
CA GLY A 741 -23.37 4.82 -1.33
C GLY A 741 -22.94 6.28 -1.47
N THR A 742 -23.74 7.09 -2.16
CA THR A 742 -23.45 8.50 -2.51
C THR A 742 -23.03 9.33 -1.29
N HIS A 743 -23.85 9.35 -0.23
CA HIS A 743 -23.57 10.18 0.94
C HIS A 743 -22.35 9.73 1.74
N SER A 744 -22.07 8.43 1.79
CA SER A 744 -20.82 7.94 2.40
C SER A 744 -19.57 8.31 1.60
N ARG A 745 -19.67 8.40 0.26
CA ARG A 745 -18.58 8.92 -0.58
C ARG A 745 -18.38 10.42 -0.37
N ILE A 746 -19.45 11.21 -0.24
CA ILE A 746 -19.37 12.64 0.09
C ILE A 746 -18.66 12.83 1.43
N GLY A 747 -19.06 12.08 2.45
CA GLY A 747 -18.42 12.13 3.76
C GLY A 747 -16.94 11.78 3.72
N TYR A 748 -16.58 10.71 3.01
CA TYR A 748 -15.19 10.31 2.83
C TYR A 748 -14.38 11.37 2.09
N ALA A 749 -14.89 11.90 0.98
CA ALA A 749 -14.24 12.93 0.18
C ALA A 749 -14.01 14.23 0.97
N ALA A 750 -14.97 14.63 1.80
CA ALA A 750 -14.80 15.76 2.72
C ALA A 750 -13.67 15.52 3.72
N ALA A 751 -13.57 14.32 4.30
CA ALA A 751 -12.47 13.96 5.19
C ALA A 751 -11.11 13.95 4.47
N GLN A 752 -11.05 13.51 3.21
CA GLN A 752 -9.83 13.60 2.40
C GLN A 752 -9.36 15.05 2.24
N LEU A 753 -10.28 15.94 1.90
CA LEU A 753 -9.98 17.37 1.74
C LEU A 753 -9.45 17.99 3.04
N VAL A 754 -10.09 17.69 4.17
CA VAL A 754 -9.64 18.17 5.49
C VAL A 754 -8.24 17.66 5.81
N VAL A 755 -7.99 16.37 5.68
CA VAL A 755 -6.67 15.78 5.97
C VAL A 755 -5.58 16.36 5.07
N GLU A 756 -5.88 16.60 3.79
CA GLU A 756 -4.95 17.28 2.89
C GLU A 756 -4.63 18.70 3.36
N GLY A 757 -5.66 19.49 3.70
CA GLY A 757 -5.50 20.83 4.25
C GLY A 757 -4.64 20.82 5.53
N LEU A 758 -4.92 19.90 6.46
CA LEU A 758 -4.15 19.72 7.70
C LEU A 758 -2.68 19.33 7.42
N ARG A 759 -2.43 18.47 6.43
CA ARG A 759 -1.06 18.08 6.04
C ARG A 759 -0.29 19.29 5.49
N ARG A 760 -0.90 20.07 4.60
CA ARG A 760 -0.30 21.25 3.99
C ARG A 760 -0.09 22.40 4.97
N ALA A 761 -0.96 22.54 5.97
CA ALA A 761 -0.85 23.59 7.00
C ALA A 761 0.40 23.45 7.90
N GLY A 762 1.04 22.28 7.91
CA GLY A 762 2.24 22.01 8.70
C GLY A 762 1.98 21.76 10.19
N GLU A 763 3.05 21.59 10.97
CA GLU A 763 2.95 21.16 12.38
C GLU A 763 2.39 22.24 13.34
N ASN A 764 2.56 23.52 12.97
CA ASN A 764 2.09 24.70 13.69
C ASN A 764 0.66 25.06 13.27
N LEU A 765 -0.27 24.16 13.57
CA LEU A 765 -1.62 24.20 13.03
C LEU A 765 -2.48 25.32 13.65
N THR A 766 -2.79 26.35 12.87
CA THR A 766 -3.78 27.37 13.20
C THR A 766 -4.94 27.33 12.20
N ARG A 767 -6.09 27.93 12.55
CA ARG A 767 -7.23 28.04 11.61
C ARG A 767 -6.82 28.81 10.35
N ASP A 768 -6.02 29.87 10.49
CA ASP A 768 -5.47 30.63 9.37
C ASP A 768 -4.52 29.79 8.51
N ALA A 769 -3.67 28.96 9.12
CA ALA A 769 -2.79 28.06 8.38
C ALA A 769 -3.58 27.00 7.60
N LEU A 770 -4.67 26.48 8.17
CA LEU A 770 -5.59 25.57 7.46
C LEU A 770 -6.28 26.27 6.29
N ILE A 771 -6.79 27.50 6.48
CA ILE A 771 -7.41 28.29 5.41
C ILE A 771 -6.42 28.53 4.27
N ALA A 772 -5.23 29.05 4.57
CA ALA A 772 -4.17 29.27 3.57
C ALA A 772 -3.75 27.97 2.87
N ALA A 773 -3.70 26.85 3.60
CA ALA A 773 -3.38 25.55 3.03
C ALA A 773 -4.47 25.06 2.06
N LEU A 774 -5.74 25.26 2.38
CA LEU A 774 -6.85 24.95 1.47
C LEU A 774 -6.83 25.87 0.24
N GLU A 775 -6.62 27.17 0.43
CA GLU A 775 -6.46 28.16 -0.66
C GLU A 775 -5.25 27.87 -1.58
N SER A 776 -4.28 27.07 -1.12
CA SER A 776 -3.13 26.62 -1.93
C SER A 776 -3.42 25.40 -2.82
N LEU A 777 -4.61 24.79 -2.70
CA LEU A 777 -4.95 23.60 -3.47
C LEU A 777 -5.09 23.96 -4.95
N GLN A 778 -4.34 23.24 -5.78
CA GLN A 778 -4.34 23.35 -7.23
C GLN A 778 -4.48 21.95 -7.80
N ASP A 779 -5.53 21.72 -8.60
CA ASP A 779 -5.88 20.47 -9.26
C ASP A 779 -5.79 19.24 -8.34
N TRP A 780 -6.10 19.41 -7.06
CA TRP A 780 -5.99 18.33 -6.09
C TRP A 780 -7.14 17.34 -6.25
N THR A 781 -6.83 16.05 -6.20
CA THR A 781 -7.84 15.00 -6.18
C THR A 781 -7.52 13.97 -5.09
N GLY A 782 -8.53 13.59 -4.32
CA GLY A 782 -8.51 12.42 -3.44
C GLY A 782 -8.80 11.09 -4.16
N GLY A 783 -8.91 11.10 -5.48
CA GLY A 783 -9.27 9.96 -6.33
C GLY A 783 -10.76 9.63 -6.39
N LEU A 784 -11.56 10.07 -5.40
CA LEU A 784 -13.03 10.04 -5.45
C LEU A 784 -13.62 11.24 -6.20
N LEU A 785 -12.97 12.40 -6.08
CA LEU A 785 -13.39 13.66 -6.65
C LEU A 785 -12.65 13.92 -7.97
N PRO A 786 -13.29 14.59 -8.95
CA PRO A 786 -12.55 15.36 -9.94
C PRO A 786 -11.56 16.34 -9.29
N PRO A 787 -10.51 16.80 -9.99
CA PRO A 787 -9.60 17.81 -9.47
C PRO A 787 -10.34 19.04 -8.97
N ILE A 788 -9.96 19.53 -7.79
CA ILE A 788 -10.47 20.75 -7.18
C ILE A 788 -9.32 21.73 -6.93
N SER A 789 -9.63 23.01 -7.11
CA SER A 789 -8.72 24.12 -6.85
C SER A 789 -9.45 25.16 -6.02
N TYR A 790 -8.77 25.72 -5.02
CA TYR A 790 -9.24 26.89 -4.28
C TYR A 790 -8.25 28.03 -4.47
N SER A 791 -8.69 29.23 -4.12
CA SER A 791 -7.84 30.42 -4.03
C SER A 791 -8.41 31.37 -2.99
N ALA A 792 -7.64 32.35 -2.54
CA ALA A 792 -8.10 33.40 -1.63
C ALA A 792 -9.29 34.22 -2.15
N THR A 793 -9.66 34.07 -3.43
CA THR A 793 -10.81 34.74 -4.06
C THR A 793 -11.91 33.78 -4.52
N ASP A 794 -11.69 32.46 -4.42
CA ASP A 794 -12.65 31.45 -4.90
C ASP A 794 -12.58 30.17 -4.06
N HIS A 795 -13.63 29.94 -3.26
CA HIS A 795 -13.79 28.75 -2.41
C HIS A 795 -14.82 27.77 -2.98
N ARG A 796 -15.07 27.79 -4.29
CA ARG A 796 -15.90 26.79 -4.99
C ARG A 796 -15.05 25.57 -5.34
N GLY A 797 -15.44 24.40 -4.83
CA GLY A 797 -14.73 23.15 -5.09
C GLY A 797 -15.08 22.58 -6.45
N LEU A 798 -16.05 21.68 -6.48
CA LEU A 798 -16.55 21.11 -7.73
C LEU A 798 -17.37 22.15 -8.51
N THR A 799 -17.16 22.18 -9.83
CA THR A 799 -17.93 22.99 -10.78
C THR A 799 -18.70 22.15 -11.79
N ALA A 800 -18.70 20.81 -11.60
CA ALA A 800 -19.33 19.86 -12.50
C ALA A 800 -20.04 18.75 -11.70
N LEU A 801 -21.10 18.19 -12.28
CA LEU A 801 -21.89 17.08 -11.72
C LEU A 801 -22.02 15.96 -12.74
N ALA A 802 -21.99 14.70 -12.31
CA ALA A 802 -22.40 13.61 -13.19
C ALA A 802 -23.93 13.55 -13.28
N LEU A 803 -24.44 12.97 -14.37
CA LEU A 803 -25.85 12.60 -14.47
C LEU A 803 -25.98 11.09 -14.27
N VAL A 804 -26.84 10.70 -13.33
CA VAL A 804 -27.16 9.30 -13.04
C VAL A 804 -28.63 9.02 -13.38
N ARG A 805 -28.91 7.77 -13.73
CA ARG A 805 -30.24 7.26 -14.02
C ARG A 805 -30.55 6.09 -13.11
N ALA A 806 -31.76 6.09 -12.57
CA ALA A 806 -32.33 4.99 -11.82
C ALA A 806 -32.67 3.83 -12.77
N ILE A 807 -31.99 2.69 -12.59
CA ILE A 807 -32.21 1.46 -13.34
C ILE A 807 -32.17 0.29 -12.36
N ASN A 808 -33.24 -0.49 -12.27
CA ASN A 808 -33.33 -1.69 -11.43
C ASN A 808 -32.94 -1.45 -9.96
N GLY A 809 -33.40 -0.33 -9.38
CA GLY A 809 -33.12 0.02 -7.99
C GLY A 809 -31.67 0.45 -7.71
N ARG A 810 -30.93 0.88 -8.75
CA ARG A 810 -29.56 1.40 -8.62
C ARG A 810 -29.37 2.66 -9.45
N TRP A 811 -28.47 3.52 -8.99
CA TRP A 811 -27.98 4.67 -9.76
C TRP A 811 -26.87 4.23 -10.70
N VAL A 812 -27.11 4.33 -12.00
CA VAL A 812 -26.15 4.05 -13.07
C VAL A 812 -25.75 5.38 -13.70
N THR A 813 -24.46 5.58 -13.97
CA THR A 813 -24.00 6.79 -14.69
C THR A 813 -24.62 6.81 -16.09
N ASP A 814 -25.45 7.82 -16.35
CA ASP A 814 -26.11 8.04 -17.64
C ASP A 814 -25.19 8.85 -18.58
N ARG A 815 -24.52 9.86 -18.01
CA ARG A 815 -23.55 10.72 -18.71
C ARG A 815 -22.41 11.12 -17.77
N GLY A 816 -21.24 11.41 -18.34
CA GLY A 816 -20.11 12.00 -17.62
C GLY A 816 -20.43 13.40 -17.05
N ASN A 817 -19.41 14.10 -16.58
CA ASN A 817 -19.56 15.40 -15.91
C ASN A 817 -20.24 16.45 -16.80
N LEU A 818 -21.45 16.87 -16.42
CA LEU A 818 -22.14 18.04 -16.91
C LEU A 818 -21.39 19.30 -16.45
N ARG A 819 -21.09 20.19 -17.41
CA ARG A 819 -20.50 21.51 -17.18
C ARG A 819 -21.37 22.57 -17.85
N LEU A 820 -21.40 23.77 -17.29
CA LEU A 820 -22.03 24.89 -17.97
C LEU A 820 -21.28 25.12 -19.28
N LYS A 821 -22.01 25.19 -20.40
CA LYS A 821 -21.45 25.68 -21.67
C LYS A 821 -21.20 27.17 -21.48
N GLU A 822 -19.98 27.61 -21.81
CA GLU A 822 -19.63 29.03 -21.88
C GLU A 822 -20.47 29.76 -22.96
#